data_AF-A0A1V5QU25-F1
#
_entry.id   AF-A0A1V5QU25-F1
#
_cell.length_a   1.000
_cell.length_b   1.000
_cell.length_c   1.000
_cell.angle_alpha   90.00
_cell.angle_beta   90.00
_cell.angle_gamma   90.00
#
_symmetry.space_group_name_H-M   'P 1'
#
loop_
_entity.id
_entity.type
_entity.pdbx_description
1 polymer ?
#
loop_
_entity_poly.entity_id
_entity_poly.type
_entity_poly.pdbx_seq_one_letter_code
_entity_poly.pdbx_strand_id
1 'polypeptide(L)'
;MQAGFNGTFTSLQAGFGGTFTVLNTIVNSFSIADVRGVYTALAACCNGTFTALQATFTNVQAGFNGTFSVLQAGFGGTFTQIQAGFNGTFTSLQNNFGGTFTVLNTIVNSFSIADVRGVYTALAACCNGTFTALQAGFGGTFTVERAGFNGTFTALQAGFNGTFTALQATFTNIQAGFNGTFSVLQAGFGGTFTQMRAGFNGTFTQVQAGFNGTFTAVKAGFDGTFTAIAACCVGTFSTLKNLEFDNCNPVYITQASFGATGATTFTISTTGVYKLAANVTFSPAAAATAINITASGVILDLQCFSITQGNAVAGVDGIRTANSLSNVMITNGMLQNFTNSGINTGNNLNRLKITDLTCIGCGLRGIQLNGSSGARITQSLIDGCSILQCGQSSGGDRILFLQFCSDVNVTNCYVNANGSAANNIQVVRLENCLKCNVTNVVANDNIGNSTIRGFSLNNVAESTFRSCEAKNNISNGNNHGYFLETGSTSTANQFLDCVAVALTGSAAVDGFLTDTGCNNNVFINCRALVNTSTGSGTTNIVHGFNFINNTGNSCIDCIAQNNSAPSSTAAFGSVGLELNTTTSCSLIRCNGSDQSTGGSSTSVGVRVSGGISNVLTDNMATNQSIGFRIDPNLSTSHGFSRNIAIKNLTQFSQFIGGSTQAAANIAEINGSLTSPWSNVAIG
;
A
#
# COMPACT_ATOMS: atom_id res chain seq x y z
N MET A 1 33.31 -14.97 -7.74
CA MET A 1 32.13 -14.61 -8.57
C MET A 1 32.29 -14.99 -10.04
N GLN A 2 33.35 -14.56 -10.74
CA GLN A 2 33.58 -14.88 -12.16
C GLN A 2 33.62 -16.40 -12.48
N ALA A 3 34.29 -17.19 -11.64
CA ALA A 3 34.35 -18.66 -11.79
C ALA A 3 32.99 -19.35 -11.53
N GLY A 4 32.19 -18.82 -10.58
CA GLY A 4 30.85 -19.35 -10.27
C GLY A 4 29.87 -19.09 -11.41
N PHE A 5 29.91 -17.89 -11.99
CA PHE A 5 29.07 -17.53 -13.14
C PHE A 5 29.37 -18.39 -14.37
N ASN A 6 30.66 -18.61 -14.70
CA ASN A 6 31.05 -19.48 -15.81
C ASN A 6 30.62 -20.95 -15.61
N GLY A 7 30.65 -21.45 -14.35
CA GLY A 7 30.20 -22.80 -14.01
C GLY A 7 28.69 -23.01 -14.17
N THR A 8 27.88 -22.05 -13.70
CA THR A 8 26.42 -22.08 -13.91
C THR A 8 26.04 -21.95 -15.39
N PHE A 9 26.85 -21.22 -16.16
CA PHE A 9 26.62 -21.02 -17.59
C PHE A 9 26.88 -22.28 -18.41
N THR A 10 27.97 -22.98 -18.11
CA THR A 10 28.35 -24.23 -18.79
C THR A 10 27.35 -25.36 -18.51
N SER A 11 26.78 -25.39 -17.30
CA SER A 11 25.76 -26.37 -16.91
C SER A 11 24.40 -26.12 -17.56
N LEU A 12 24.01 -24.85 -17.75
CA LEU A 12 22.84 -24.49 -18.56
C LEU A 12 22.99 -24.93 -20.02
N GLN A 13 24.14 -24.68 -20.64
CA GLN A 13 24.43 -25.10 -22.01
C GLN A 13 24.34 -26.63 -22.19
N ALA A 14 24.87 -27.40 -21.23
CA ALA A 14 24.80 -28.85 -21.23
C ALA A 14 23.36 -29.37 -21.03
N GLY A 15 22.59 -28.73 -20.13
CA GLY A 15 21.18 -29.06 -19.89
C GLY A 15 20.31 -28.91 -21.14
N PHE A 16 20.48 -27.82 -21.89
CA PHE A 16 19.76 -27.62 -23.15
C PHE A 16 20.19 -28.63 -24.23
N GLY A 17 21.48 -28.95 -24.35
CA GLY A 17 21.96 -29.97 -25.30
C GLY A 17 21.35 -31.35 -25.07
N GLY A 18 21.11 -31.73 -23.80
CA GLY A 18 20.46 -32.99 -23.42
C GLY A 18 19.00 -33.06 -23.85
N THR A 19 18.21 -32.01 -23.57
CA THR A 19 16.78 -31.94 -23.93
C THR A 19 16.56 -32.01 -25.45
N PHE A 20 17.46 -31.42 -26.24
CA PHE A 20 17.35 -31.41 -27.70
C PHE A 20 17.73 -32.74 -28.38
N THR A 21 18.63 -33.52 -27.77
CA THR A 21 18.92 -34.88 -28.23
C THR A 21 17.68 -35.77 -28.09
N VAL A 22 16.92 -35.59 -27.01
CA VAL A 22 15.64 -36.27 -26.78
C VAL A 22 14.60 -35.82 -27.81
N LEU A 23 14.51 -34.51 -28.07
CA LEU A 23 13.60 -33.96 -29.09
C LEU A 23 13.90 -34.53 -30.49
N ASN A 24 15.18 -34.57 -30.88
CA ASN A 24 15.64 -35.12 -32.17
C ASN A 24 15.31 -36.62 -32.33
N THR A 25 15.35 -37.38 -31.23
CA THR A 25 14.99 -38.81 -31.22
C THR A 25 13.48 -39.02 -31.43
N ILE A 26 12.66 -38.12 -30.86
CA ILE A 26 11.19 -38.13 -31.01
C ILE A 26 10.75 -37.77 -32.44
N VAL A 27 11.50 -36.95 -33.17
CA VAL A 27 11.19 -36.56 -34.58
C VAL A 27 11.27 -37.74 -35.53
N ASN A 28 12.32 -38.53 -35.36
CA ASN A 28 12.67 -39.59 -36.28
C ASN A 28 11.75 -40.82 -36.14
N SER A 29 10.79 -40.77 -35.21
CA SER A 29 9.82 -41.83 -34.92
C SER A 29 8.42 -41.61 -35.53
N PHE A 30 8.16 -40.52 -36.26
CA PHE A 30 6.85 -40.26 -36.91
C PHE A 30 6.90 -40.36 -38.45
N SER A 31 5.92 -41.04 -39.07
CA SER A 31 5.94 -41.40 -40.50
C SER A 31 4.95 -40.64 -41.41
N ILE A 32 4.51 -39.43 -41.06
CA ILE A 32 3.57 -38.65 -41.90
C ILE A 32 4.25 -37.37 -42.39
N ALA A 33 4.21 -37.14 -43.71
CA ALA A 33 4.94 -36.06 -44.38
C ALA A 33 4.56 -34.64 -43.90
N ASP A 34 3.30 -34.43 -43.51
CA ASP A 34 2.78 -33.14 -43.03
C ASP A 34 3.29 -32.78 -41.63
N VAL A 35 3.44 -33.78 -40.75
CA VAL A 35 4.04 -33.61 -39.41
C VAL A 35 5.52 -33.27 -39.51
N ARG A 36 6.22 -33.82 -40.51
CA ARG A 36 7.65 -33.58 -40.74
C ARG A 36 7.94 -32.15 -41.20
N GLY A 37 7.03 -31.53 -41.96
CA GLY A 37 7.12 -30.12 -42.37
C GLY A 37 6.97 -29.15 -41.20
N VAL A 38 5.94 -29.37 -40.36
CA VAL A 38 5.74 -28.60 -39.11
C VAL A 38 6.94 -28.75 -38.17
N TYR A 39 7.46 -29.97 -38.05
CA TYR A 39 8.60 -30.22 -37.18
C TYR A 39 9.90 -29.59 -37.70
N THR A 40 10.12 -29.60 -39.03
CA THR A 40 11.30 -28.97 -39.63
C THR A 40 11.25 -27.44 -39.46
N ALA A 41 10.07 -26.82 -39.55
CA ALA A 41 9.88 -25.41 -39.26
C ALA A 41 10.12 -25.10 -37.77
N LEU A 42 9.64 -25.96 -36.87
CA LEU A 42 9.89 -25.84 -35.42
C LEU A 42 11.38 -26.01 -35.09
N ALA A 43 12.07 -26.98 -35.70
CA ALA A 43 13.50 -27.21 -35.52
C ALA A 43 14.35 -26.03 -36.03
N ALA A 44 14.00 -25.46 -37.18
CA ALA A 44 14.65 -24.26 -37.71
C ALA A 44 14.44 -23.05 -36.80
N CYS A 45 13.23 -22.87 -36.25
CA CYS A 45 12.94 -21.84 -35.26
C CYS A 45 13.71 -22.02 -33.95
N CYS A 46 13.76 -23.23 -33.41
CA CYS A 46 14.52 -23.55 -32.21
C CYS A 46 16.02 -23.27 -32.40
N ASN A 47 16.58 -23.63 -33.56
CA ASN A 47 17.97 -23.33 -33.90
C ASN A 47 18.24 -21.82 -34.04
N GLY A 48 17.35 -21.07 -34.71
CA GLY A 48 17.48 -19.62 -34.82
C GLY A 48 17.39 -18.91 -33.46
N THR A 49 16.48 -19.36 -32.59
CA THR A 49 16.34 -18.87 -31.21
C THR A 49 17.60 -19.16 -30.39
N PHE A 50 18.19 -20.35 -30.56
CA PHE A 50 19.43 -20.73 -29.90
C PHE A 50 20.61 -19.84 -30.32
N THR A 51 20.78 -19.58 -31.62
CA THR A 51 21.84 -18.69 -32.12
C THR A 51 21.68 -17.25 -31.59
N ALA A 52 20.45 -16.74 -31.53
CA ALA A 52 20.16 -15.41 -30.98
C ALA A 52 20.42 -15.33 -29.47
N LEU A 53 20.06 -16.38 -28.73
CA LEU A 53 20.30 -16.48 -27.30
C LEU A 53 21.81 -16.58 -27.00
N GLN A 54 22.55 -17.38 -27.77
CA GLN A 54 24.01 -17.50 -27.67
C GLN A 54 24.70 -16.14 -27.92
N ALA A 55 24.31 -15.42 -28.97
CA ALA A 55 24.83 -14.09 -29.27
C ALA A 55 24.52 -13.08 -28.15
N THR A 56 23.31 -13.12 -27.61
CA THR A 56 22.91 -12.29 -26.45
C THR A 56 23.83 -12.57 -25.27
N PHE A 57 24.08 -13.83 -24.95
CA PHE A 57 24.95 -14.21 -23.84
C PHE A 57 26.42 -13.81 -24.02
N THR A 58 26.96 -13.90 -25.22
CA THR A 58 28.31 -13.39 -25.53
C THR A 58 28.40 -11.88 -25.29
N ASN A 59 27.36 -11.12 -25.65
CA ASN A 59 27.31 -9.68 -25.42
C ASN A 59 27.20 -9.31 -23.93
N VAL A 60 26.43 -10.09 -23.15
CA VAL A 60 26.36 -9.93 -21.69
C VAL A 60 27.72 -10.16 -21.04
N GLN A 61 28.43 -11.22 -21.45
CA GLN A 61 29.77 -11.52 -20.94
C GLN A 61 30.76 -10.39 -21.25
N ALA A 62 30.74 -9.84 -22.46
CA ALA A 62 31.59 -8.71 -22.84
C ALA A 62 31.27 -7.43 -22.02
N GLY A 63 29.99 -7.13 -21.79
CA GLY A 63 29.55 -5.97 -21.00
C GLY A 63 29.97 -6.03 -19.53
N PHE A 64 29.85 -7.20 -18.90
CA PHE A 64 30.33 -7.41 -17.53
C PHE A 64 31.87 -7.27 -17.43
N ASN A 65 32.61 -7.87 -18.36
CA ASN A 65 34.08 -7.76 -18.37
C ASN A 65 34.56 -6.30 -18.55
N GLY A 66 33.87 -5.51 -19.40
CA GLY A 66 34.13 -4.09 -19.55
C GLY A 66 33.86 -3.30 -18.26
N THR A 67 32.73 -3.56 -17.60
CA THR A 67 32.35 -2.89 -16.34
C THR A 67 33.36 -3.19 -15.22
N PHE A 68 33.82 -4.44 -15.09
CA PHE A 68 34.84 -4.81 -14.11
C PHE A 68 36.21 -4.18 -14.37
N SER A 69 36.58 -3.99 -15.64
CA SER A 69 37.84 -3.31 -16.01
C SER A 69 37.81 -1.82 -15.63
N VAL A 70 36.67 -1.15 -15.84
CA VAL A 70 36.47 0.26 -15.45
C VAL A 70 36.48 0.42 -13.92
N LEU A 71 35.86 -0.51 -13.18
CA LEU A 71 35.91 -0.54 -11.71
C LEU A 71 37.35 -0.64 -11.20
N GLN A 72 38.15 -1.54 -11.77
CA GLN A 72 39.55 -1.72 -11.38
C GLN A 72 40.39 -0.46 -11.63
N ALA A 73 40.21 0.19 -12.79
CA ALA A 73 40.92 1.42 -13.13
C ALA A 73 40.48 2.62 -12.26
N GLY A 74 39.17 2.77 -12.01
CA GLY A 74 38.62 3.85 -11.20
C GLY A 74 39.03 3.80 -9.73
N PHE A 75 38.99 2.62 -9.12
CA PHE A 75 39.50 2.44 -7.75
C PHE A 75 41.03 2.66 -7.69
N GLY A 76 41.78 2.13 -8.66
CA GLY A 76 43.23 2.33 -8.74
C GLY A 76 43.62 3.82 -8.80
N GLY A 77 42.98 4.60 -9.67
CA GLY A 77 43.21 6.04 -9.79
C GLY A 77 42.82 6.83 -8.53
N THR A 78 41.71 6.45 -7.88
CA THR A 78 41.26 7.08 -6.63
C THR A 78 42.27 6.85 -5.49
N PHE A 79 42.80 5.64 -5.35
CA PHE A 79 43.81 5.33 -4.33
C PHE A 79 45.15 6.07 -4.57
N THR A 80 45.57 6.24 -5.82
CA THR A 80 46.76 7.03 -6.15
C THR A 80 46.60 8.51 -5.78
N GLN A 81 45.42 9.10 -6.01
CA GLN A 81 45.15 10.49 -5.64
C GLN A 81 45.07 10.69 -4.12
N ILE A 82 44.48 9.73 -3.40
CA ILE A 82 44.47 9.71 -1.93
C ILE A 82 45.91 9.73 -1.39
N GLN A 83 46.78 8.87 -1.93
CA GLN A 83 48.19 8.81 -1.55
C GLN A 83 48.93 10.13 -1.81
N ALA A 84 48.69 10.78 -2.94
CA ALA A 84 49.27 12.08 -3.27
C ALA A 84 48.79 13.21 -2.32
N GLY A 85 47.50 13.23 -1.98
CA GLY A 85 46.92 14.21 -1.05
C GLY A 85 47.45 14.09 0.38
N PHE A 86 47.59 12.86 0.89
CA PHE A 86 48.24 12.61 2.18
C PHE A 86 49.71 13.03 2.17
N ASN A 87 50.48 12.68 1.14
CA ASN A 87 51.90 13.05 1.02
C ASN A 87 52.11 14.58 0.99
N GLY A 88 51.25 15.31 0.26
CA GLY A 88 51.29 16.78 0.23
C GLY A 88 50.99 17.42 1.59
N THR A 89 50.04 16.85 2.34
CA THR A 89 49.69 17.30 3.70
C THR A 89 50.84 17.06 4.68
N PHE A 90 51.47 15.87 4.64
CA PHE A 90 52.63 15.55 5.48
C PHE A 90 53.87 16.41 5.18
N THR A 91 54.10 16.75 3.90
CA THR A 91 55.20 17.64 3.51
C THR A 91 54.98 19.06 4.05
N SER A 92 53.75 19.59 3.99
CA SER A 92 53.41 20.90 4.57
C SER A 92 53.52 20.92 6.10
N LEU A 93 53.16 19.83 6.78
CA LEU A 93 53.36 19.66 8.22
C LEU A 93 54.83 19.72 8.60
N GLN A 94 55.71 19.01 7.88
CA GLN A 94 57.16 19.06 8.12
C GLN A 94 57.71 20.49 8.00
N ASN A 95 57.28 21.25 6.98
CA ASN A 95 57.73 22.63 6.78
C ASN A 95 57.23 23.58 7.89
N ASN A 96 55.98 23.43 8.32
CA ASN A 96 55.41 24.24 9.41
C ASN A 96 56.02 23.92 10.78
N PHE A 97 56.25 22.64 11.10
CA PHE A 97 56.99 22.26 12.29
C PHE A 97 58.44 22.74 12.22
N GLY A 98 59.11 22.62 11.06
CA GLY A 98 60.46 23.14 10.85
C GLY A 98 60.56 24.65 11.08
N GLY A 99 59.60 25.44 10.58
CA GLY A 99 59.51 26.88 10.84
C GLY A 99 59.28 27.20 12.32
N THR A 100 58.37 26.46 12.99
CA THR A 100 58.07 26.63 14.42
C THR A 100 59.27 26.27 15.30
N PHE A 101 59.98 25.18 15.01
CA PHE A 101 61.20 24.78 15.72
C PHE A 101 62.37 25.73 15.46
N THR A 102 62.45 26.33 14.27
CA THR A 102 63.45 27.37 13.99
C THR A 102 63.21 28.59 14.86
N VAL A 103 61.96 29.07 14.95
CA VAL A 103 61.58 30.17 15.86
C VAL A 103 61.85 29.82 17.32
N LEU A 104 61.49 28.59 17.75
CA LEU A 104 61.77 28.11 19.10
C LEU A 104 63.28 28.07 19.40
N ASN A 105 64.09 27.63 18.44
CA ASN A 105 65.54 27.57 18.57
C ASN A 105 66.18 28.97 18.58
N THR A 106 65.68 29.92 17.78
CA THR A 106 66.10 31.32 17.87
C THR A 106 65.77 31.91 19.25
N ILE A 107 64.61 31.58 19.82
CA ILE A 107 64.19 32.02 21.17
C ILE A 107 65.08 31.43 22.27
N VAL A 108 65.37 30.12 22.24
CA VAL A 108 66.25 29.47 23.23
C VAL A 108 67.66 30.04 23.19
N ASN A 109 68.18 30.38 22.00
CA ASN A 109 69.49 31.02 21.85
C ASN A 109 69.48 32.53 22.16
N SER A 110 68.30 33.17 22.24
CA SER A 110 68.13 34.56 22.67
C SER A 110 68.04 34.70 24.20
N PHE A 111 67.69 33.62 24.91
CA PHE A 111 67.72 33.55 26.37
C PHE A 111 69.16 33.42 26.88
N SER A 112 69.89 34.53 26.90
CA SER A 112 71.24 34.59 27.45
C SER A 112 71.21 34.77 28.97
N ILE A 113 72.07 34.05 29.70
CA ILE A 113 72.40 34.28 31.13
C ILE A 113 72.78 35.75 31.42
N ALA A 114 73.08 36.56 30.39
CA ALA A 114 73.30 37.99 30.49
C ALA A 114 72.10 38.77 31.05
N ASP A 115 70.85 38.41 30.73
CA ASP A 115 69.66 39.16 31.18
C ASP A 115 69.39 38.93 32.67
N VAL A 116 69.65 37.71 33.16
CA VAL A 116 69.58 37.38 34.60
C VAL A 116 70.76 37.98 35.37
N ARG A 117 71.98 38.01 34.77
CA ARG A 117 73.13 38.71 35.36
C ARG A 117 72.92 40.22 35.41
N GLY A 118 72.24 40.83 34.44
CA GLY A 118 71.92 42.26 34.43
C GLY A 118 71.07 42.66 35.63
N VAL A 119 70.02 41.87 35.94
CA VAL A 119 69.17 42.06 37.12
C VAL A 119 69.97 41.85 38.43
N TYR A 120 70.80 40.82 38.50
CA TYR A 120 71.63 40.55 39.69
C TYR A 120 72.72 41.60 39.93
N THR A 121 73.31 42.14 38.85
CA THR A 121 74.35 43.19 38.93
C THR A 121 73.74 44.53 39.33
N ALA A 122 72.54 44.85 38.85
CA ALA A 122 71.78 46.03 39.27
C ALA A 122 71.37 45.94 40.76
N LEU A 123 70.97 44.75 41.23
CA LEU A 123 70.65 44.50 42.63
C LEU A 123 71.89 44.61 43.53
N ALA A 124 73.04 44.07 43.11
CA ALA A 124 74.30 44.15 43.84
C ALA A 124 74.87 45.59 43.92
N ALA A 125 74.80 46.36 42.83
CA ALA A 125 75.18 47.77 42.82
C ALA A 125 74.25 48.62 43.72
N CYS A 126 72.95 48.32 43.73
CA CYS A 126 71.97 48.99 44.59
C CYS A 126 72.23 48.70 46.08
N CYS A 127 72.51 47.45 46.45
CA CYS A 127 72.82 47.08 47.84
C CYS A 127 74.13 47.72 48.33
N ASN A 128 75.18 47.79 47.50
CA ASN A 128 76.45 48.43 47.86
C ASN A 128 76.35 49.96 47.94
N GLY A 129 75.59 50.59 47.03
CA GLY A 129 75.34 52.04 47.08
C GLY A 129 74.54 52.46 48.32
N THR A 130 73.56 51.64 48.72
CA THR A 130 72.74 51.89 49.92
C THR A 130 73.55 51.74 51.21
N PHE A 131 74.44 50.74 51.30
CA PHE A 131 75.30 50.53 52.46
C PHE A 131 76.38 51.61 52.63
N THR A 132 76.89 52.16 51.52
CA THR A 132 77.90 53.23 51.53
C THR A 132 77.26 54.60 51.83
N ALA A 133 76.02 54.84 51.38
CA ALA A 133 75.25 56.04 51.70
C ALA A 133 74.79 56.08 53.18
N LEU A 134 74.47 54.93 53.78
CA LEU A 134 74.13 54.81 55.21
C LEU A 134 75.33 55.09 56.14
N GLN A 135 76.56 54.92 55.65
CA GLN A 135 77.78 55.10 56.46
C GLN A 135 78.33 56.54 56.44
N ALA A 136 77.87 57.39 55.51
CA ALA A 136 78.35 58.76 55.32
C ALA A 136 77.21 59.78 55.37
N GLY A 137 76.80 60.19 56.57
CA GLY A 137 76.07 61.45 56.78
C GLY A 137 74.70 61.33 57.43
N PHE A 138 74.69 61.16 58.76
CA PHE A 138 73.59 61.65 59.58
C PHE A 138 73.54 63.19 59.47
N GLY A 139 72.49 63.73 58.85
CA GLY A 139 72.16 65.16 58.86
C GLY A 139 71.81 65.74 57.48
N GLY A 140 70.58 65.50 57.00
CA GLY A 140 70.07 66.02 55.73
C GLY A 140 68.89 65.20 55.21
N THR A 141 67.70 65.56 55.66
CA THR A 141 66.46 64.77 55.76
C THR A 141 65.76 64.41 54.43
N PHE A 142 65.44 63.11 54.29
CA PHE A 142 64.23 62.47 53.72
C PHE A 142 63.74 62.73 52.27
N THR A 143 64.29 63.67 51.52
CA THR A 143 63.84 63.91 50.12
C THR A 143 64.65 63.10 49.11
N VAL A 144 65.95 62.91 49.35
CA VAL A 144 66.86 62.18 48.46
C VAL A 144 66.69 60.66 48.59
N GLU A 145 66.44 60.14 49.80
CA GLU A 145 66.16 58.71 50.02
C GLU A 145 64.83 58.28 49.36
N ARG A 146 63.81 59.15 49.35
CA ARG A 146 62.53 58.89 48.65
C ARG A 146 62.69 58.87 47.13
N ALA A 147 63.51 59.77 46.57
CA ALA A 147 63.80 59.79 45.13
C ALA A 147 64.65 58.57 44.70
N GLY A 148 65.60 58.15 45.53
CA GLY A 148 66.38 56.93 45.32
C GLY A 148 65.52 55.66 45.37
N PHE A 149 64.66 55.52 46.38
CA PHE A 149 63.73 54.39 46.46
C PHE A 149 62.73 54.35 45.29
N ASN A 150 62.14 55.48 44.92
CA ASN A 150 61.23 55.53 43.78
C ASN A 150 61.94 55.28 42.45
N GLY A 151 63.16 55.77 42.25
CA GLY A 151 63.96 55.50 41.06
C GLY A 151 64.28 54.01 40.90
N THR A 152 64.69 53.36 41.99
CA THR A 152 64.98 51.91 42.00
C THR A 152 63.72 51.08 41.77
N PHE A 153 62.60 51.43 42.40
CA PHE A 153 61.34 50.71 42.22
C PHE A 153 60.77 50.90 40.80
N THR A 154 60.93 52.09 40.23
CA THR A 154 60.54 52.38 38.83
C THR A 154 61.41 51.61 37.84
N ALA A 155 62.71 51.50 38.09
CA ALA A 155 63.63 50.73 37.25
C ALA A 155 63.36 49.21 37.34
N LEU A 156 63.08 48.68 38.55
CA LEU A 156 62.65 47.30 38.75
C LEU A 156 61.31 47.02 38.06
N GLN A 157 60.34 47.92 38.21
CA GLN A 157 59.04 47.81 37.56
C GLN A 157 59.17 47.85 36.02
N ALA A 158 60.03 48.72 35.48
CA ALA A 158 60.32 48.78 34.05
C ALA A 158 60.99 47.49 33.55
N GLY A 159 61.94 46.94 34.31
CA GLY A 159 62.59 45.66 34.01
C GLY A 159 61.63 44.46 34.04
N PHE A 160 60.78 44.38 35.06
CA PHE A 160 59.72 43.35 35.13
C PHE A 160 58.69 43.51 34.02
N ASN A 161 58.21 44.73 33.75
CA ASN A 161 57.25 44.99 32.69
C ASN A 161 57.84 44.70 31.30
N GLY A 162 59.10 45.05 31.05
CA GLY A 162 59.81 44.71 29.82
C GLY A 162 59.92 43.20 29.62
N THR A 163 60.27 42.47 30.68
CA THR A 163 60.36 41.00 30.65
C THR A 163 59.00 40.35 30.43
N PHE A 164 57.95 40.84 31.10
CA PHE A 164 56.59 40.32 30.95
C PHE A 164 55.98 40.64 29.58
N THR A 165 56.30 41.81 29.02
CA THR A 165 55.89 42.21 27.65
C THR A 165 56.58 41.34 26.61
N ALA A 166 57.88 41.06 26.78
CA ALA A 166 58.62 40.15 25.90
C ALA A 166 58.09 38.71 25.99
N LEU A 167 57.74 38.24 27.20
CA LEU A 167 57.13 36.93 27.43
C LEU A 167 55.72 36.85 26.81
N GLN A 168 54.93 37.90 26.92
CA GLN A 168 53.61 37.98 26.30
C GLN A 168 53.69 37.95 24.78
N ALA A 169 54.59 38.72 24.18
CA ALA A 169 54.86 38.68 22.74
C ALA A 169 55.31 37.28 22.28
N THR A 170 56.10 36.59 23.11
CA THR A 170 56.52 35.21 22.86
C THR A 170 55.34 34.24 22.84
N PHE A 171 54.44 34.30 23.83
CA PHE A 171 53.23 33.48 23.85
C PHE A 171 52.31 33.76 22.66
N THR A 172 52.16 35.02 22.27
CA THR A 172 51.36 35.41 21.09
C THR A 172 51.93 34.81 19.80
N ASN A 173 53.25 34.82 19.62
CA ASN A 173 53.89 34.23 18.43
C ASN A 173 53.77 32.70 18.40
N ILE A 174 53.90 32.03 19.55
CA ILE A 174 53.66 30.57 19.66
C ILE A 174 52.21 30.24 19.31
N GLN A 175 51.26 31.01 19.83
CA GLN A 175 49.84 30.84 19.54
C GLN A 175 49.52 31.04 18.05
N ALA A 176 50.12 32.06 17.41
CA ALA A 176 49.98 32.28 15.97
C ALA A 176 50.54 31.11 15.14
N GLY A 177 51.68 30.54 15.52
CA GLY A 177 52.27 29.37 14.87
C GLY A 177 51.40 28.10 14.97
N PHE A 178 50.82 27.84 16.15
CA PHE A 178 49.89 26.73 16.33
C PHE A 178 48.58 26.94 15.55
N ASN A 179 48.02 28.15 15.54
CA ASN A 179 46.81 28.47 14.78
C ASN A 179 47.02 28.35 13.26
N GLY A 180 48.18 28.78 12.76
CA GLY A 180 48.57 28.57 11.36
C GLY A 180 48.67 27.09 11.00
N THR A 181 49.28 26.28 11.87
CA THR A 181 49.42 24.83 11.68
C THR A 181 48.06 24.13 11.66
N PHE A 182 47.15 24.48 12.58
CA PHE A 182 45.79 23.93 12.61
C PHE A 182 44.94 24.34 11.40
N SER A 183 45.12 25.57 10.90
CA SER A 183 44.43 26.03 9.68
C SER A 183 44.89 25.26 8.44
N VAL A 184 46.19 24.98 8.32
CA VAL A 184 46.74 24.17 7.22
C VAL A 184 46.27 22.70 7.31
N LEU A 185 46.17 22.14 8.51
CA LEU A 185 45.60 20.80 8.74
C LEU A 185 44.14 20.74 8.29
N GLN A 186 43.32 21.72 8.68
CA GLN A 186 41.92 21.78 8.30
C GLN A 186 41.74 21.91 6.79
N ALA A 187 42.51 22.78 6.13
CA ALA A 187 42.47 22.95 4.68
C ALA A 187 42.97 21.70 3.92
N GLY A 188 44.07 21.06 4.38
CA GLY A 188 44.64 19.86 3.76
C GLY A 188 43.71 18.65 3.84
N PHE A 189 43.13 18.39 5.01
CA PHE A 189 42.12 17.33 5.16
C PHE A 189 40.84 17.67 4.38
N GLY A 190 40.35 18.91 4.45
CA GLY A 190 39.17 19.35 3.70
C GLY A 190 39.32 19.18 2.18
N GLY A 191 40.49 19.55 1.63
CA GLY A 191 40.83 19.32 0.22
C GLY A 191 40.88 17.83 -0.14
N THR A 192 41.51 17.00 0.70
CA THR A 192 41.61 15.55 0.49
C THR A 192 40.24 14.87 0.52
N PHE A 193 39.37 15.21 1.48
CA PHE A 193 38.00 14.68 1.54
C PHE A 193 37.13 15.13 0.35
N THR A 194 37.33 16.36 -0.13
CA THR A 194 36.64 16.86 -1.33
C THR A 194 37.06 16.09 -2.59
N GLN A 195 38.36 15.83 -2.76
CA GLN A 195 38.86 15.04 -3.88
C GLN A 195 38.44 13.56 -3.78
N MET A 196 38.43 12.95 -2.59
CA MET A 196 37.87 11.61 -2.39
C MET A 196 36.41 11.54 -2.81
N ARG A 197 35.60 12.51 -2.39
CA ARG A 197 34.18 12.58 -2.78
C ARG A 197 34.03 12.71 -4.30
N ALA A 198 34.85 13.54 -4.94
CA ALA A 198 34.84 13.69 -6.40
C ALA A 198 35.26 12.40 -7.14
N GLY A 199 36.32 11.72 -6.67
CA GLY A 199 36.81 10.46 -7.25
C GLY A 199 35.82 9.31 -7.09
N PHE A 200 35.22 9.16 -5.90
CA PHE A 200 34.17 8.16 -5.68
C PHE A 200 32.92 8.50 -6.51
N ASN A 201 32.47 9.75 -6.55
CA ASN A 201 31.32 10.14 -7.37
C ASN A 201 31.57 9.87 -8.86
N GLY A 202 32.74 10.24 -9.38
CA GLY A 202 33.11 9.95 -10.77
C GLY A 202 33.15 8.45 -11.07
N THR A 203 33.68 7.65 -10.15
CA THR A 203 33.68 6.17 -10.26
C THR A 203 32.26 5.62 -10.25
N PHE A 204 31.39 6.07 -9.34
CA PHE A 204 29.98 5.63 -9.28
C PHE A 204 29.18 6.06 -10.51
N THR A 205 29.43 7.25 -11.09
CA THR A 205 28.81 7.68 -12.34
C THR A 205 29.23 6.80 -13.52
N GLN A 206 30.52 6.43 -13.62
CA GLN A 206 31.00 5.52 -14.66
C GLN A 206 30.44 4.10 -14.49
N VAL A 207 30.32 3.62 -13.25
CA VAL A 207 29.68 2.33 -12.91
C VAL A 207 28.21 2.34 -13.31
N GLN A 208 27.48 3.41 -13.01
CA GLN A 208 26.09 3.58 -13.40
C GLN A 208 25.94 3.59 -14.93
N ALA A 209 26.83 4.28 -15.65
CA ALA A 209 26.83 4.28 -17.11
C ALA A 209 27.15 2.89 -17.69
N GLY A 210 28.10 2.16 -17.12
CA GLY A 210 28.45 0.79 -17.53
C GLY A 210 27.33 -0.22 -17.28
N PHE A 211 26.66 -0.16 -16.13
CA PHE A 211 25.48 -0.97 -15.86
C PHE A 211 24.31 -0.60 -16.78
N ASN A 212 24.02 0.69 -16.98
CA ASN A 212 22.95 1.12 -17.89
C ASN A 212 23.21 0.68 -19.33
N GLY A 213 24.45 0.79 -19.82
CA GLY A 213 24.84 0.27 -21.14
C GLY A 213 24.67 -1.25 -21.24
N THR A 214 25.09 -1.99 -20.20
CA THR A 214 24.92 -3.45 -20.13
C THR A 214 23.46 -3.85 -20.10
N PHE A 215 22.62 -3.21 -19.27
CA PHE A 215 21.18 -3.48 -19.21
C PHE A 215 20.45 -3.09 -20.49
N THR A 216 20.89 -2.03 -21.18
CA THR A 216 20.33 -1.64 -22.49
C THR A 216 20.66 -2.68 -23.57
N ALA A 217 21.90 -3.19 -23.60
CA ALA A 217 22.29 -4.25 -24.52
C ALA A 217 21.60 -5.59 -24.21
N VAL A 218 21.44 -5.92 -22.93
CA VAL A 218 20.64 -7.07 -22.44
C VAL A 218 19.20 -6.93 -22.89
N LYS A 219 18.58 -5.76 -22.68
CA LYS A 219 17.21 -5.47 -23.11
C LYS A 219 17.06 -5.59 -24.62
N ALA A 220 17.97 -5.01 -25.40
CA ALA A 220 17.93 -5.12 -26.87
C ALA A 220 18.11 -6.57 -27.36
N GLY A 221 18.97 -7.37 -26.70
CA GLY A 221 19.15 -8.79 -26.99
C GLY A 221 17.92 -9.62 -26.65
N PHE A 222 17.29 -9.37 -25.49
CA PHE A 222 16.03 -10.00 -25.12
C PHE A 222 14.89 -9.54 -26.03
N ASP A 223 14.76 -8.25 -26.34
CA ASP A 223 13.73 -7.73 -27.25
C ASP A 223 13.89 -8.33 -28.65
N GLY A 224 15.11 -8.45 -29.17
CA GLY A 224 15.40 -9.13 -30.43
C GLY A 224 15.07 -10.62 -30.39
N THR A 225 15.39 -11.30 -29.27
CA THR A 225 15.06 -12.71 -29.05
C THR A 225 13.55 -12.92 -28.93
N PHE A 226 12.84 -12.08 -28.17
CA PHE A 226 11.38 -12.11 -28.03
C PHE A 226 10.67 -11.72 -29.32
N THR A 227 11.24 -10.83 -30.13
CA THR A 227 10.71 -10.51 -31.47
C THR A 227 10.90 -11.67 -32.44
N ALA A 228 12.04 -12.36 -32.41
CA ALA A 228 12.30 -13.55 -33.22
C ALA A 228 11.42 -14.73 -32.78
N ILE A 229 11.27 -14.95 -31.47
CA ILE A 229 10.31 -15.91 -30.89
C ILE A 229 8.89 -15.51 -31.28
N ALA A 230 8.50 -14.24 -31.18
CA ALA A 230 7.17 -13.79 -31.58
C ALA A 230 6.92 -13.99 -33.07
N ALA A 231 7.88 -13.72 -33.94
CA ALA A 231 7.76 -13.97 -35.39
C ALA A 231 7.66 -15.47 -35.70
N CYS A 232 8.46 -16.30 -35.03
CA CYS A 232 8.37 -17.75 -35.14
C CYS A 232 7.06 -18.31 -34.57
N CYS A 233 6.64 -17.84 -33.39
CA CYS A 233 5.38 -18.19 -32.77
C CYS A 233 4.24 -17.73 -33.66
N VAL A 234 4.26 -16.54 -34.24
CA VAL A 234 3.24 -16.09 -35.18
C VAL A 234 3.19 -16.99 -36.41
N GLY A 235 4.33 -17.41 -36.99
CA GLY A 235 4.36 -18.35 -38.11
C GLY A 235 3.90 -19.78 -37.75
N THR A 236 4.30 -20.29 -36.59
CA THR A 236 3.96 -21.65 -36.12
C THR A 236 2.53 -21.72 -35.58
N PHE A 237 2.11 -20.72 -34.80
CA PHE A 237 0.74 -20.54 -34.33
C PHE A 237 -0.21 -20.16 -35.45
N SER A 238 0.17 -19.47 -36.53
CA SER A 238 -0.74 -19.31 -37.67
C SER A 238 -0.95 -20.63 -38.39
N THR A 239 0.08 -21.47 -38.50
CA THR A 239 -0.03 -22.83 -39.07
C THR A 239 -0.81 -23.79 -38.15
N LEU A 240 -0.66 -23.67 -36.82
CA LEU A 240 -1.45 -24.41 -35.82
C LEU A 240 -2.86 -23.85 -35.63
N LYS A 241 -3.08 -22.54 -35.76
CA LYS A 241 -4.40 -21.88 -35.71
C LYS A 241 -5.25 -22.30 -36.90
N ASN A 242 -4.64 -22.55 -38.05
CA ASN A 242 -5.32 -23.19 -39.19
C ASN A 242 -5.59 -24.70 -38.97
N LEU A 243 -5.07 -25.32 -37.90
CA LEU A 243 -5.35 -26.73 -37.55
C LEU A 243 -6.19 -26.89 -36.26
N GLU A 244 -6.21 -25.90 -35.38
CA GLU A 244 -6.95 -25.91 -34.10
C GLU A 244 -8.22 -25.04 -34.13
N PHE A 245 -8.34 -24.06 -35.04
CA PHE A 245 -9.56 -23.24 -35.19
C PHE A 245 -10.43 -23.60 -36.40
N ASP A 246 -9.93 -24.38 -37.36
CA ASP A 246 -10.71 -24.77 -38.55
C ASP A 246 -11.76 -25.86 -38.27
N ASN A 247 -11.95 -26.26 -37.00
CA ASN A 247 -12.98 -27.20 -36.58
C ASN A 247 -14.22 -26.59 -35.89
N CYS A 248 -14.36 -25.25 -35.82
CA CYS A 248 -15.61 -24.63 -35.36
C CYS A 248 -15.96 -23.41 -36.22
N ASN A 249 -16.64 -23.61 -37.35
CA ASN A 249 -17.28 -22.53 -38.10
C ASN A 249 -18.25 -21.77 -37.15
N PRO A 250 -17.92 -20.55 -36.69
CA PRO A 250 -18.73 -19.88 -35.68
C PRO A 250 -20.09 -19.51 -36.28
N VAL A 251 -21.15 -19.72 -35.52
CA VAL A 251 -22.49 -19.29 -35.94
C VAL A 251 -22.59 -17.79 -35.67
N TYR A 252 -22.65 -17.00 -36.74
CA TYR A 252 -22.84 -15.57 -36.65
C TYR A 252 -24.30 -15.20 -36.41
N ILE A 253 -24.52 -14.45 -35.34
CA ILE A 253 -25.80 -13.88 -34.95
C ILE A 253 -25.88 -12.47 -35.56
N THR A 254 -26.94 -12.19 -36.30
CA THR A 254 -27.22 -10.89 -36.93
C THR A 254 -28.62 -10.42 -36.54
N GLN A 255 -29.03 -9.22 -36.96
CA GLN A 255 -30.41 -8.77 -36.77
C GLN A 255 -31.45 -9.75 -37.34
N ALA A 256 -31.15 -10.41 -38.47
CA ALA A 256 -32.04 -11.39 -39.09
C ALA A 256 -32.23 -12.66 -38.25
N SER A 257 -31.30 -12.97 -37.34
CA SER A 257 -31.41 -14.09 -36.41
C SER A 257 -32.57 -13.93 -35.41
N PHE A 258 -33.10 -12.71 -35.24
CA PHE A 258 -34.23 -12.37 -34.38
C PHE A 258 -35.55 -12.22 -35.17
N GLY A 259 -35.61 -12.83 -36.35
CA GLY A 259 -36.77 -12.81 -37.23
C GLY A 259 -36.94 -11.48 -37.96
N ALA A 260 -37.87 -11.43 -38.91
CA ALA A 260 -38.06 -10.26 -39.79
C ALA A 260 -38.39 -8.96 -39.05
N THR A 261 -39.02 -9.06 -37.87
CA THR A 261 -39.40 -7.93 -37.02
C THR A 261 -38.43 -7.67 -35.87
N GLY A 262 -37.36 -8.47 -35.73
CA GLY A 262 -36.46 -8.40 -34.57
C GLY A 262 -37.10 -8.82 -33.24
N ALA A 263 -38.22 -9.55 -33.28
CA ALA A 263 -39.04 -9.88 -32.11
C ALA A 263 -38.86 -11.33 -31.61
N THR A 264 -38.19 -12.20 -32.36
CA THR A 264 -38.08 -13.63 -32.02
C THR A 264 -36.81 -13.92 -31.22
N THR A 265 -36.95 -14.69 -30.13
CA THR A 265 -35.81 -15.19 -29.34
C THR A 265 -34.87 -16.03 -30.20
N PHE A 266 -33.57 -15.73 -30.15
CA PHE A 266 -32.55 -16.57 -30.73
C PHE A 266 -32.16 -17.67 -29.72
N THR A 267 -32.34 -18.94 -30.08
CA THR A 267 -32.05 -20.08 -29.18
C THR A 267 -30.78 -20.80 -29.60
N ILE A 268 -29.82 -20.90 -28.68
CA ILE A 268 -28.61 -21.69 -28.83
C ILE A 268 -28.84 -23.08 -28.25
N SER A 269 -29.16 -24.04 -29.11
CA SER A 269 -29.52 -25.41 -28.73
C SER A 269 -28.44 -26.45 -29.02
N THR A 270 -27.32 -26.05 -29.62
CA THR A 270 -26.17 -26.94 -29.89
C THR A 270 -24.88 -26.35 -29.33
N THR A 271 -23.98 -27.23 -28.88
CA THR A 271 -22.61 -26.90 -28.48
C THR A 271 -21.88 -26.21 -29.63
N GLY A 272 -21.07 -25.19 -29.32
CA GLY A 272 -20.29 -24.48 -30.32
C GLY A 272 -19.98 -23.04 -29.97
N VAL A 273 -19.38 -22.34 -30.94
CA VAL A 273 -19.01 -20.93 -30.84
C VAL A 273 -20.04 -20.08 -31.60
N TYR A 274 -20.58 -19.08 -30.93
CA TYR A 274 -21.57 -18.15 -31.42
C TYR A 274 -21.02 -16.74 -31.28
N LYS A 275 -21.16 -15.94 -32.34
CA LYS A 275 -20.58 -14.60 -32.40
C LYS A 275 -21.60 -13.59 -32.88
N LEU A 276 -21.70 -12.45 -32.20
CA LEU A 276 -22.50 -11.34 -32.70
C LEU A 276 -21.75 -10.63 -33.82
N ALA A 277 -22.37 -10.45 -34.98
CA ALA A 277 -21.73 -9.82 -36.16
C ALA A 277 -22.02 -8.33 -36.32
N ALA A 278 -23.01 -7.80 -35.59
CA ALA A 278 -23.41 -6.40 -35.59
C ALA A 278 -24.26 -6.09 -34.35
N ASN A 279 -24.47 -4.81 -34.04
CA ASN A 279 -25.46 -4.41 -33.04
C ASN A 279 -26.85 -4.94 -33.41
N VAL A 280 -27.56 -5.47 -32.41
CA VAL A 280 -28.91 -6.03 -32.57
C VAL A 280 -29.91 -5.25 -31.71
N THR A 281 -31.08 -4.99 -32.29
CA THR A 281 -32.26 -4.49 -31.58
C THR A 281 -33.30 -5.61 -31.45
N PHE A 282 -33.65 -5.96 -30.21
CA PHE A 282 -34.65 -6.97 -29.87
C PHE A 282 -35.95 -6.30 -29.40
N SER A 283 -37.07 -6.54 -30.10
CA SER A 283 -38.35 -5.86 -29.87
C SER A 283 -39.50 -6.87 -29.76
N PRO A 284 -39.57 -7.66 -28.68
CA PRO A 284 -40.58 -8.70 -28.52
C PRO A 284 -41.98 -8.10 -28.29
N ALA A 285 -43.04 -8.84 -28.61
CA ALA A 285 -44.43 -8.40 -28.36
C ALA A 285 -44.93 -8.67 -26.93
N ALA A 286 -44.23 -9.54 -26.19
CA ALA A 286 -44.53 -9.93 -24.82
C ALA A 286 -43.22 -10.26 -24.08
N ALA A 287 -43.31 -10.55 -22.77
CA ALA A 287 -42.15 -10.99 -21.98
C ALA A 287 -41.39 -12.14 -22.68
N ALA A 288 -40.08 -11.98 -22.86
CA ALA A 288 -39.26 -12.86 -23.67
C ALA A 288 -37.78 -12.75 -23.29
N THR A 289 -36.92 -13.51 -23.96
CA THR A 289 -35.46 -13.38 -23.84
C THR A 289 -34.87 -13.12 -25.22
N ALA A 290 -33.88 -12.24 -25.35
CA ALA A 290 -33.23 -12.04 -26.64
C ALA A 290 -32.44 -13.29 -27.07
N ILE A 291 -31.49 -13.75 -26.24
CA ILE A 291 -30.72 -14.99 -26.48
C ILE A 291 -31.00 -16.00 -25.37
N ASN A 292 -31.46 -17.20 -25.74
CA ASN A 292 -31.70 -18.30 -24.82
C ASN A 292 -30.72 -19.45 -25.09
N ILE A 293 -29.82 -19.73 -24.14
CA ILE A 293 -28.82 -20.81 -24.22
C ILE A 293 -29.40 -22.06 -23.57
N THR A 294 -29.54 -23.14 -24.33
CA THR A 294 -30.11 -24.41 -23.84
C THR A 294 -29.14 -25.59 -23.99
N ALA A 295 -27.89 -25.35 -24.40
CA ALA A 295 -26.85 -26.37 -24.56
C ALA A 295 -25.62 -26.08 -23.72
N SER A 296 -24.91 -27.15 -23.33
CA SER A 296 -23.59 -27.07 -22.71
C SER A 296 -22.49 -26.84 -23.74
N GLY A 297 -21.30 -26.40 -23.32
CA GLY A 297 -20.16 -26.19 -24.20
C GLY A 297 -20.38 -25.05 -25.21
N VAL A 298 -21.05 -23.99 -24.77
CA VAL A 298 -21.38 -22.83 -25.60
C VAL A 298 -20.41 -21.71 -25.27
N ILE A 299 -19.82 -21.11 -26.31
CA ILE A 299 -19.11 -19.84 -26.22
C ILE A 299 -19.94 -18.81 -26.99
N LEU A 300 -20.51 -17.84 -26.28
CA LEU A 300 -21.20 -16.69 -26.85
C LEU A 300 -20.31 -15.45 -26.69
N ASP A 301 -19.76 -14.97 -27.79
CA ASP A 301 -18.92 -13.78 -27.86
C ASP A 301 -19.69 -12.66 -28.56
N LEU A 302 -19.99 -11.58 -27.83
CA LEU A 302 -20.73 -10.44 -28.38
C LEU A 302 -19.82 -9.51 -29.22
N GLN A 303 -18.52 -9.79 -29.31
CA GLN A 303 -17.54 -9.07 -30.14
C GLN A 303 -17.56 -7.53 -29.98
N CYS A 304 -17.81 -7.06 -28.76
CA CYS A 304 -18.01 -5.64 -28.41
C CYS A 304 -19.28 -4.98 -28.99
N PHE A 305 -20.14 -5.74 -29.69
CA PHE A 305 -21.44 -5.26 -30.14
C PHE A 305 -22.46 -5.27 -29.00
N SER A 306 -23.57 -4.56 -29.23
CA SER A 306 -24.69 -4.47 -28.31
C SER A 306 -25.85 -5.37 -28.72
N ILE A 307 -26.53 -5.96 -27.74
CA ILE A 307 -27.92 -6.36 -27.86
C ILE A 307 -28.75 -5.38 -27.04
N THR A 308 -29.68 -4.70 -27.69
CA THR A 308 -30.49 -3.64 -27.08
C THR A 308 -31.97 -4.01 -27.16
N GLN A 309 -32.71 -3.87 -26.08
CA GLN A 309 -34.17 -3.93 -26.17
C GLN A 309 -34.70 -2.66 -26.85
N GLY A 310 -35.43 -2.81 -27.95
CA GLY A 310 -35.92 -1.70 -28.77
C GLY A 310 -37.29 -1.15 -28.37
N ASN A 311 -37.96 -1.74 -27.39
CA ASN A 311 -39.30 -1.36 -26.94
C ASN A 311 -39.43 -1.42 -25.41
N ALA A 312 -40.58 -1.03 -24.87
CA ALA A 312 -40.84 -0.97 -23.43
C ALA A 312 -41.58 -2.21 -22.88
N VAL A 313 -41.53 -3.35 -23.57
CA VAL A 313 -42.22 -4.56 -23.10
C VAL A 313 -41.58 -5.05 -21.81
N ALA A 314 -42.38 -5.25 -20.77
CA ALA A 314 -41.94 -5.68 -19.45
C ALA A 314 -41.52 -7.16 -19.42
N GLY A 315 -40.64 -7.52 -18.49
CA GLY A 315 -40.24 -8.91 -18.28
C GLY A 315 -39.29 -9.47 -19.33
N VAL A 316 -38.53 -8.60 -20.01
CA VAL A 316 -37.63 -9.01 -21.08
C VAL A 316 -36.20 -9.14 -20.57
N ASP A 317 -35.60 -10.31 -20.79
CA ASP A 317 -34.21 -10.61 -20.46
C ASP A 317 -33.30 -10.50 -21.69
N GLY A 318 -32.05 -10.07 -21.48
CA GLY A 318 -31.04 -10.05 -22.54
C GLY A 318 -30.58 -11.46 -22.90
N ILE A 319 -29.87 -12.11 -21.98
CA ILE A 319 -29.39 -13.48 -22.14
C ILE A 319 -29.92 -14.33 -21.01
N ARG A 320 -30.49 -15.50 -21.37
CA ARG A 320 -30.91 -16.51 -20.41
C ARG A 320 -30.23 -17.84 -20.66
N THR A 321 -29.83 -18.53 -19.60
CA THR A 321 -29.39 -19.92 -19.70
C THR A 321 -30.47 -20.85 -19.16
N ALA A 322 -30.61 -22.03 -19.77
CA ALA A 322 -31.42 -23.10 -19.20
C ALA A 322 -30.77 -23.68 -17.94
N ASN A 323 -31.50 -24.54 -17.25
CA ASN A 323 -31.01 -25.27 -16.08
C ASN A 323 -30.00 -26.36 -16.49
N SER A 324 -29.16 -26.79 -15.55
CA SER A 324 -28.30 -27.98 -15.68
C SER A 324 -27.32 -27.92 -16.87
N LEU A 325 -26.87 -26.73 -17.26
CA LEU A 325 -25.85 -26.57 -18.28
C LEU A 325 -24.45 -26.55 -17.68
N SER A 326 -23.47 -26.94 -18.50
CA SER A 326 -22.06 -26.89 -18.14
C SER A 326 -21.22 -26.21 -19.23
N ASN A 327 -20.11 -25.58 -18.83
CA ASN A 327 -19.15 -24.97 -19.75
C ASN A 327 -19.80 -23.95 -20.70
N VAL A 328 -20.56 -23.01 -20.13
CA VAL A 328 -21.13 -21.88 -20.88
C VAL A 328 -20.26 -20.65 -20.62
N MET A 329 -19.85 -19.96 -21.68
CA MET A 329 -19.13 -18.69 -21.63
C MET A 329 -19.94 -17.62 -22.36
N ILE A 330 -20.12 -16.47 -21.73
CA ILE A 330 -20.74 -15.28 -22.31
C ILE A 330 -19.73 -14.13 -22.15
N THR A 331 -19.29 -13.52 -23.25
CA THR A 331 -18.16 -12.58 -23.20
C THR A 331 -18.27 -11.40 -24.16
N ASN A 332 -17.54 -10.32 -23.84
CA ASN A 332 -17.19 -9.18 -24.73
C ASN A 332 -18.37 -8.44 -25.37
N GLY A 333 -19.03 -7.52 -24.67
CA GLY A 333 -20.02 -6.64 -25.32
C GLY A 333 -21.02 -6.03 -24.37
N MET A 334 -22.14 -5.57 -24.93
CA MET A 334 -23.12 -4.76 -24.19
C MET A 334 -24.53 -5.36 -24.23
N LEU A 335 -25.20 -5.35 -23.09
CA LEU A 335 -26.62 -5.67 -22.96
C LEU A 335 -27.34 -4.43 -22.46
N GLN A 336 -28.26 -3.88 -23.26
CA GLN A 336 -28.81 -2.54 -23.03
C GLN A 336 -30.33 -2.53 -22.89
N ASN A 337 -30.82 -1.80 -21.89
CA ASN A 337 -32.23 -1.40 -21.73
C ASN A 337 -33.23 -2.56 -21.56
N PHE A 338 -32.76 -3.75 -21.18
CA PHE A 338 -33.63 -4.90 -20.91
C PHE A 338 -34.51 -4.65 -19.69
N THR A 339 -35.83 -4.73 -19.83
CA THR A 339 -36.77 -4.36 -18.75
C THR A 339 -36.73 -5.27 -17.54
N ASN A 340 -36.20 -6.50 -17.65
CA ASN A 340 -35.96 -7.39 -16.52
C ASN A 340 -34.46 -7.45 -16.18
N SER A 341 -33.72 -8.40 -16.75
CA SER A 341 -32.29 -8.59 -16.45
C SER A 341 -31.42 -8.55 -17.71
N GLY A 342 -30.19 -8.05 -17.59
CA GLY A 342 -29.18 -8.23 -18.63
C GLY A 342 -28.87 -9.71 -18.83
N ILE A 343 -28.46 -10.38 -17.76
CA ILE A 343 -28.26 -11.83 -17.70
C ILE A 343 -29.10 -12.44 -16.59
N ASN A 344 -29.85 -13.48 -16.93
CA ASN A 344 -30.63 -14.28 -15.99
C ASN A 344 -30.29 -15.76 -16.18
N THR A 345 -29.71 -16.43 -15.19
CA THR A 345 -29.32 -17.83 -15.39
C THR A 345 -30.39 -18.81 -14.90
N GLY A 346 -30.39 -20.01 -15.47
CA GLY A 346 -31.01 -21.17 -14.84
C GLY A 346 -30.26 -21.64 -13.60
N ASN A 347 -30.78 -22.68 -12.94
CA ASN A 347 -30.16 -23.32 -11.78
C ASN A 347 -29.24 -24.50 -12.20
N ASN A 348 -28.54 -25.11 -11.23
CA ASN A 348 -27.67 -26.26 -11.44
C ASN A 348 -26.58 -26.07 -12.52
N LEU A 349 -26.07 -24.85 -12.69
CA LEU A 349 -25.03 -24.58 -13.68
C LEU A 349 -23.66 -24.93 -13.13
N ASN A 350 -22.81 -25.48 -13.99
CA ASN A 350 -21.43 -25.79 -13.65
C ASN A 350 -20.47 -25.12 -14.62
N ARG A 351 -19.45 -24.40 -14.12
CA ARG A 351 -18.45 -23.73 -14.96
C ARG A 351 -19.07 -22.71 -15.94
N LEU A 352 -20.01 -21.90 -15.46
CA LEU A 352 -20.47 -20.71 -16.16
C LEU A 352 -19.40 -19.62 -16.07
N LYS A 353 -19.11 -18.95 -17.19
CA LYS A 353 -18.22 -17.79 -17.25
C LYS A 353 -18.94 -16.60 -17.87
N ILE A 354 -18.92 -15.47 -17.19
CA ILE A 354 -19.42 -14.19 -17.66
C ILE A 354 -18.25 -13.21 -17.58
N THR A 355 -17.74 -12.75 -18.72
CA THR A 355 -16.48 -11.98 -18.77
C THR A 355 -16.58 -10.75 -19.66
N ASP A 356 -16.02 -9.62 -19.22
CA ASP A 356 -15.89 -8.40 -20.06
C ASP A 356 -17.22 -7.92 -20.68
N LEU A 357 -18.31 -7.98 -19.90
CA LEU A 357 -19.64 -7.53 -20.31
C LEU A 357 -20.03 -6.22 -19.63
N THR A 358 -20.74 -5.38 -20.36
CA THR A 358 -21.45 -4.23 -19.82
C THR A 358 -22.95 -4.48 -19.85
N CYS A 359 -23.59 -4.56 -18.69
CA CYS A 359 -25.04 -4.50 -18.57
C CYS A 359 -25.42 -3.06 -18.22
N ILE A 360 -26.21 -2.40 -19.06
CA ILE A 360 -26.59 -0.99 -18.85
C ILE A 360 -28.09 -0.77 -19.00
N GLY A 361 -28.67 0.00 -18.08
CA GLY A 361 -30.08 0.39 -18.16
C GLY A 361 -31.06 -0.75 -17.95
N CYS A 362 -30.64 -1.88 -17.35
CA CYS A 362 -31.53 -3.02 -17.12
C CYS A 362 -32.56 -2.68 -16.02
N GLY A 363 -33.84 -2.97 -16.25
CA GLY A 363 -34.94 -2.50 -15.42
C GLY A 363 -34.91 -3.04 -13.99
N LEU A 364 -34.59 -4.32 -13.80
CA LEU A 364 -34.54 -4.97 -12.49
C LEU A 364 -33.11 -5.29 -12.04
N ARG A 365 -32.36 -6.06 -12.83
CA ARG A 365 -31.04 -6.59 -12.44
C ARG A 365 -30.03 -6.51 -13.58
N GLY A 366 -28.75 -6.39 -13.28
CA GLY A 366 -27.70 -6.52 -14.29
C GLY A 366 -27.44 -7.98 -14.60
N ILE A 367 -26.92 -8.69 -13.58
CA ILE A 367 -26.56 -10.11 -13.67
C ILE A 367 -27.20 -10.84 -12.48
N GLN A 368 -27.95 -11.90 -12.78
CA GLN A 368 -28.55 -12.79 -11.80
C GLN A 368 -28.12 -14.24 -12.04
N LEU A 369 -27.47 -14.83 -11.02
CA LEU A 369 -27.22 -16.26 -10.90
C LEU A 369 -28.32 -16.90 -10.04
N ASN A 370 -29.29 -17.56 -10.68
CA ASN A 370 -30.50 -18.06 -10.03
C ASN A 370 -30.40 -19.55 -9.63
N GLY A 371 -29.46 -19.89 -8.74
CA GLY A 371 -29.38 -21.24 -8.18
C GLY A 371 -30.58 -21.56 -7.29
N SER A 372 -30.76 -22.84 -6.93
CA SER A 372 -31.77 -23.24 -5.94
C SER A 372 -31.22 -24.27 -4.94
N SER A 373 -31.93 -24.48 -3.84
CA SER A 373 -31.62 -25.56 -2.89
C SER A 373 -31.58 -26.91 -3.64
N GLY A 374 -30.47 -27.64 -3.53
CA GLY A 374 -30.23 -28.89 -4.26
C GLY A 374 -29.75 -28.75 -5.72
N ALA A 375 -29.74 -27.54 -6.28
CA ALA A 375 -29.34 -27.24 -7.66
C ALA A 375 -28.50 -25.96 -7.69
N ARG A 376 -27.37 -26.00 -6.98
CA ARG A 376 -26.45 -24.87 -6.84
C ARG A 376 -25.75 -24.56 -8.16
N ILE A 377 -25.40 -23.28 -8.35
CA ILE A 377 -24.47 -22.88 -9.42
C ILE A 377 -23.05 -23.03 -8.87
N THR A 378 -22.18 -23.75 -9.57
CA THR A 378 -20.86 -24.14 -9.07
C THR A 378 -19.71 -23.82 -10.01
N GLN A 379 -18.51 -23.64 -9.45
CA GLN A 379 -17.25 -23.48 -10.20
C GLN A 379 -17.29 -22.39 -11.27
N SER A 380 -18.03 -21.31 -11.01
CA SER A 380 -18.36 -20.29 -12.01
C SER A 380 -17.60 -18.99 -11.77
N LEU A 381 -17.54 -18.15 -12.80
CA LEU A 381 -16.77 -16.91 -12.80
C LEU A 381 -17.59 -15.75 -13.38
N ILE A 382 -17.59 -14.62 -12.69
CA ILE A 382 -17.97 -13.32 -13.22
C ILE A 382 -16.71 -12.44 -13.13
N ASP A 383 -16.16 -11.98 -14.25
CA ASP A 383 -14.92 -11.20 -14.28
C ASP A 383 -15.03 -9.99 -15.21
N GLY A 384 -14.43 -8.85 -14.83
CA GLY A 384 -14.33 -7.67 -15.69
C GLY A 384 -15.68 -7.06 -16.11
N CYS A 385 -16.77 -7.36 -15.38
CA CYS A 385 -18.11 -6.92 -15.77
C CYS A 385 -18.44 -5.54 -15.21
N SER A 386 -19.08 -4.71 -16.03
CA SER A 386 -19.64 -3.41 -15.63
C SER A 386 -21.16 -3.47 -15.60
N ILE A 387 -21.77 -3.10 -14.49
CA ILE A 387 -23.22 -3.05 -14.33
C ILE A 387 -23.61 -1.62 -13.99
N LEU A 388 -24.20 -0.93 -14.96
CA LEU A 388 -24.36 0.51 -14.97
C LEU A 388 -25.84 0.89 -15.08
N GLN A 389 -26.33 1.80 -14.24
CA GLN A 389 -27.70 2.34 -14.40
C GLN A 389 -28.79 1.25 -14.45
N CYS A 390 -28.57 0.11 -13.81
CA CYS A 390 -29.56 -0.95 -13.69
C CYS A 390 -30.45 -0.73 -12.46
N GLY A 391 -31.56 -1.46 -12.36
CA GLY A 391 -32.49 -1.38 -11.24
C GLY A 391 -33.25 -0.05 -11.17
N GLN A 392 -33.51 0.60 -12.30
CA GLN A 392 -34.19 1.91 -12.35
C GLN A 392 -35.72 1.80 -12.21
N SER A 393 -36.29 0.61 -12.41
CA SER A 393 -37.73 0.41 -12.26
C SER A 393 -38.14 0.31 -10.79
N SER A 394 -39.40 0.58 -10.46
CA SER A 394 -39.94 0.46 -9.09
C SER A 394 -39.79 -0.94 -8.48
N GLY A 395 -39.60 -1.98 -9.30
CA GLY A 395 -39.34 -3.35 -8.86
C GLY A 395 -37.86 -3.70 -8.69
N GLY A 396 -36.94 -2.80 -9.05
CA GLY A 396 -35.50 -3.05 -8.93
C GLY A 396 -35.12 -3.39 -7.50
N ASP A 397 -34.38 -4.48 -7.30
CA ASP A 397 -34.04 -5.01 -5.98
C ASP A 397 -32.55 -5.35 -5.85
N ARG A 398 -32.02 -6.21 -6.73
CA ARG A 398 -30.71 -6.85 -6.61
C ARG A 398 -29.95 -6.68 -7.90
N ILE A 399 -28.86 -5.91 -7.90
CA ILE A 399 -28.19 -5.51 -9.14
C ILE A 399 -27.26 -6.62 -9.67
N LEU A 400 -26.32 -7.06 -8.83
CA LEU A 400 -25.52 -8.27 -9.02
C LEU A 400 -25.96 -9.30 -7.99
N PHE A 401 -26.69 -10.32 -8.44
CA PHE A 401 -27.33 -11.27 -7.55
C PHE A 401 -26.78 -12.69 -7.72
N LEU A 402 -26.25 -13.25 -6.63
CA LEU A 402 -25.85 -14.64 -6.53
C LEU A 402 -26.77 -15.36 -5.54
N GLN A 403 -27.56 -16.30 -6.03
CA GLN A 403 -28.44 -17.15 -5.22
C GLN A 403 -27.98 -18.61 -5.27
N PHE A 404 -27.89 -19.27 -4.12
CA PHE A 404 -27.48 -20.68 -3.99
C PHE A 404 -26.25 -21.03 -4.83
N CYS A 405 -25.20 -20.22 -4.74
CA CYS A 405 -23.94 -20.45 -5.42
C CYS A 405 -22.94 -21.21 -4.52
N SER A 406 -22.04 -21.99 -5.10
CA SER A 406 -20.87 -22.58 -4.42
C SER A 406 -19.62 -22.39 -5.26
N ASP A 407 -18.51 -21.99 -4.66
CA ASP A 407 -17.23 -21.89 -5.40
C ASP A 407 -17.34 -20.98 -6.63
N VAL A 408 -18.03 -19.85 -6.47
CA VAL A 408 -18.19 -18.82 -7.52
C VAL A 408 -17.25 -17.66 -7.23
N ASN A 409 -16.49 -17.26 -8.24
CA ASN A 409 -15.60 -16.11 -8.20
C ASN A 409 -16.27 -14.91 -8.87
N VAL A 410 -16.29 -13.77 -8.19
CA VAL A 410 -16.70 -12.47 -8.75
C VAL A 410 -15.50 -11.55 -8.63
N THR A 411 -14.90 -11.17 -9.77
CA THR A 411 -13.65 -10.42 -9.80
C THR A 411 -13.73 -9.20 -10.69
N ASN A 412 -13.04 -8.12 -10.30
CA ASN A 412 -12.85 -6.93 -11.15
C ASN A 412 -14.15 -6.34 -11.70
N CYS A 413 -15.22 -6.36 -10.91
CA CYS A 413 -16.55 -5.90 -11.34
C CYS A 413 -16.84 -4.49 -10.83
N TYR A 414 -17.48 -3.68 -11.68
CA TYR A 414 -17.86 -2.31 -11.37
C TYR A 414 -19.38 -2.17 -11.42
N VAL A 415 -20.01 -1.92 -10.27
CA VAL A 415 -21.46 -1.82 -10.12
C VAL A 415 -21.80 -0.37 -9.75
N ASN A 416 -22.11 0.43 -10.77
CA ASN A 416 -22.13 1.88 -10.67
C ASN A 416 -23.44 2.56 -11.09
N ALA A 417 -23.83 3.61 -10.36
CA ALA A 417 -24.98 4.45 -10.67
C ALA A 417 -26.30 3.66 -10.82
N ASN A 418 -26.48 2.60 -10.04
CA ASN A 418 -27.67 1.75 -10.07
C ASN A 418 -28.73 2.19 -9.06
N GLY A 419 -29.94 1.70 -9.25
CA GLY A 419 -31.09 2.01 -8.41
C GLY A 419 -31.65 3.40 -8.62
N SER A 420 -32.73 3.70 -7.89
CA SER A 420 -33.41 4.99 -7.95
C SER A 420 -33.92 5.39 -6.57
N ALA A 421 -34.34 6.64 -6.43
CA ALA A 421 -35.02 7.11 -5.23
C ALA A 421 -36.41 6.47 -5.00
N ALA A 422 -36.87 5.56 -5.88
CA ALA A 422 -38.16 4.88 -5.78
C ALA A 422 -38.07 3.46 -5.19
N ASN A 423 -36.89 2.84 -5.11
CA ASN A 423 -36.75 1.44 -4.71
C ASN A 423 -35.61 1.20 -3.72
N ASN A 424 -35.68 0.09 -2.98
CA ASN A 424 -34.60 -0.35 -2.11
C ASN A 424 -33.68 -1.26 -2.88
N ILE A 425 -32.37 -1.05 -2.77
CA ILE A 425 -31.42 -1.81 -3.58
C ILE A 425 -30.37 -2.53 -2.73
N GLN A 426 -30.04 -3.73 -3.20
CA GLN A 426 -28.92 -4.55 -2.78
C GLN A 426 -27.98 -4.61 -3.98
N VAL A 427 -26.89 -3.86 -3.92
CA VAL A 427 -26.01 -3.65 -5.08
C VAL A 427 -25.30 -4.96 -5.43
N VAL A 428 -24.60 -5.55 -4.47
CA VAL A 428 -24.02 -6.89 -4.58
C VAL A 428 -24.67 -7.79 -3.53
N ARG A 429 -25.44 -8.78 -3.99
CA ARG A 429 -26.21 -9.67 -3.14
C ARG A 429 -25.72 -11.09 -3.23
N LEU A 430 -25.31 -11.67 -2.11
CA LEU A 430 -25.09 -13.11 -1.96
C LEU A 430 -26.14 -13.69 -1.02
N GLU A 431 -26.84 -14.72 -1.47
CA GLU A 431 -27.93 -15.38 -0.75
C GLU A 431 -27.79 -16.89 -0.80
N ASN A 432 -27.66 -17.53 0.37
CA ASN A 432 -27.43 -18.97 0.52
C ASN A 432 -26.15 -19.46 -0.21
N CYS A 433 -25.13 -18.61 -0.28
CA CYS A 433 -23.87 -18.89 -0.98
C CYS A 433 -22.83 -19.56 -0.06
N LEU A 434 -21.99 -20.40 -0.65
CA LEU A 434 -20.91 -21.11 0.05
C LEU A 434 -19.59 -20.91 -0.70
N LYS A 435 -18.48 -20.66 0.01
CA LYS A 435 -17.13 -20.63 -0.58
C LYS A 435 -17.01 -19.72 -1.81
N CYS A 436 -17.75 -18.62 -1.84
CA CYS A 436 -17.67 -17.66 -2.93
C CYS A 436 -16.53 -16.67 -2.65
N ASN A 437 -15.84 -16.24 -3.70
CA ASN A 437 -14.78 -15.24 -3.58
C ASN A 437 -15.16 -13.99 -4.36
N VAL A 438 -15.23 -12.85 -3.67
CA VAL A 438 -15.54 -11.54 -4.25
C VAL A 438 -14.28 -10.68 -4.11
N THR A 439 -13.61 -10.37 -5.21
CA THR A 439 -12.32 -9.66 -5.18
C THR A 439 -12.34 -8.46 -6.11
N ASN A 440 -11.88 -7.29 -5.65
CA ASN A 440 -11.82 -6.09 -6.47
C ASN A 440 -13.18 -5.73 -7.10
N VAL A 441 -14.23 -5.74 -6.27
CA VAL A 441 -15.59 -5.37 -6.69
C VAL A 441 -15.97 -4.04 -6.06
N VAL A 442 -16.46 -3.11 -6.87
CA VAL A 442 -16.79 -1.76 -6.43
C VAL A 442 -18.27 -1.48 -6.66
N ALA A 443 -18.98 -1.18 -5.58
CA ALA A 443 -20.36 -0.71 -5.56
C ALA A 443 -20.37 0.82 -5.36
N ASN A 444 -20.43 1.59 -6.45
CA ASN A 444 -20.22 3.04 -6.47
C ASN A 444 -21.44 3.84 -6.91
N ASP A 445 -21.66 5.02 -6.31
CA ASP A 445 -22.67 6.02 -6.71
C ASP A 445 -24.10 5.44 -6.85
N ASN A 446 -24.46 4.40 -6.09
CA ASN A 446 -25.78 3.78 -6.21
C ASN A 446 -26.79 4.50 -5.31
N ILE A 447 -28.06 4.52 -5.74
CA ILE A 447 -29.13 5.29 -5.08
C ILE A 447 -30.26 4.35 -4.65
N GLY A 448 -30.62 4.40 -3.38
CA GLY A 448 -31.80 3.71 -2.84
C GLY A 448 -32.82 4.68 -2.26
N ASN A 449 -34.06 4.22 -2.10
CA ASN A 449 -35.12 4.93 -1.42
C ASN A 449 -34.96 4.81 0.10
N SER A 450 -35.63 3.85 0.76
CA SER A 450 -35.58 3.71 2.22
C SER A 450 -34.34 2.97 2.70
N THR A 451 -33.76 2.11 1.88
CA THR A 451 -32.61 1.29 2.26
C THR A 451 -31.72 1.03 1.05
N ILE A 452 -30.42 1.22 1.22
CA ILE A 452 -29.39 0.74 0.30
C ILE A 452 -28.40 -0.16 1.04
N ARG A 453 -27.96 -1.23 0.38
CA ARG A 453 -26.95 -2.18 0.86
C ARG A 453 -25.90 -2.35 -0.23
N GLY A 454 -24.67 -1.91 0.02
CA GLY A 454 -23.56 -2.08 -0.93
C GLY A 454 -23.27 -3.55 -1.17
N PHE A 455 -22.89 -4.26 -0.11
CA PHE A 455 -22.74 -5.71 -0.08
C PHE A 455 -23.70 -6.31 0.93
N SER A 456 -24.55 -7.23 0.48
CA SER A 456 -25.62 -7.83 1.28
C SER A 456 -25.45 -9.33 1.36
N LEU A 457 -25.23 -9.86 2.56
CA LEU A 457 -25.00 -11.28 2.81
C LEU A 457 -26.17 -11.87 3.62
N ASN A 458 -26.76 -12.95 3.11
CA ASN A 458 -27.79 -13.70 3.82
C ASN A 458 -27.52 -15.19 3.66
N ASN A 459 -27.23 -15.87 4.77
CA ASN A 459 -26.85 -17.28 4.84
C ASN A 459 -25.63 -17.56 3.96
N VAL A 460 -24.63 -16.68 4.02
CA VAL A 460 -23.37 -16.83 3.29
C VAL A 460 -22.33 -17.45 4.21
N ALA A 461 -21.69 -18.53 3.77
CA ALA A 461 -20.70 -19.24 4.57
C ALA A 461 -19.36 -19.39 3.86
N GLU A 462 -18.28 -19.38 4.63
CA GLU A 462 -16.92 -19.66 4.17
C GLU A 462 -16.48 -18.83 2.95
N SER A 463 -17.06 -17.65 2.78
CA SER A 463 -16.82 -16.80 1.61
C SER A 463 -15.82 -15.69 1.93
N THR A 464 -15.09 -15.25 0.91
CA THR A 464 -14.04 -14.24 1.04
C THR A 464 -14.40 -13.00 0.24
N PHE A 465 -14.21 -11.84 0.85
CA PHE A 465 -14.32 -10.51 0.24
C PHE A 465 -12.95 -9.86 0.36
N ARG A 466 -12.33 -9.47 -0.76
CA ARG A 466 -10.99 -8.88 -0.78
C ARG A 466 -10.97 -7.61 -1.61
N SER A 467 -10.45 -6.52 -1.06
CA SER A 467 -10.29 -5.25 -1.78
C SER A 467 -11.60 -4.79 -2.45
N CYS A 468 -12.72 -4.99 -1.77
CA CYS A 468 -14.03 -4.56 -2.26
C CYS A 468 -14.35 -3.18 -1.68
N GLU A 469 -15.15 -2.39 -2.41
CA GLU A 469 -15.51 -1.04 -1.99
C GLU A 469 -17.01 -0.78 -2.11
N ALA A 470 -17.65 -0.37 -1.02
CA ALA A 470 -18.96 0.28 -1.05
C ALA A 470 -18.74 1.80 -0.90
N LYS A 471 -18.97 2.54 -1.98
CA LYS A 471 -18.53 3.94 -2.09
C LYS A 471 -19.64 4.85 -2.60
N ASN A 472 -19.74 6.04 -2.01
CA ASN A 472 -20.63 7.12 -2.48
C ASN A 472 -22.11 6.69 -2.66
N ASN A 473 -22.54 5.65 -1.97
CA ASN A 473 -23.93 5.20 -2.07
C ASN A 473 -24.81 6.15 -1.28
N ILE A 474 -26.02 6.42 -1.78
CA ILE A 474 -26.94 7.41 -1.22
C ILE A 474 -28.30 6.76 -0.97
N SER A 475 -28.94 7.05 0.16
CA SER A 475 -30.35 6.70 0.39
C SER A 475 -31.14 7.76 1.15
N ASN A 476 -32.46 7.77 0.92
CA ASN A 476 -33.45 8.50 1.71
C ASN A 476 -33.85 7.74 2.99
N GLY A 477 -33.01 6.82 3.46
CA GLY A 477 -33.20 6.13 4.73
C GLY A 477 -31.89 5.48 5.17
N ASN A 478 -31.91 4.17 5.40
CA ASN A 478 -30.75 3.43 5.88
C ASN A 478 -29.71 3.22 4.76
N ASN A 479 -28.43 3.29 5.10
CA ASN A 479 -27.34 3.05 4.16
C ASN A 479 -26.27 2.17 4.80
N HIS A 480 -26.14 0.93 4.33
CA HIS A 480 -25.17 -0.02 4.84
C HIS A 480 -24.15 -0.35 3.76
N GLY A 481 -22.86 -0.13 4.04
CA GLY A 481 -21.78 -0.49 3.13
C GLY A 481 -21.70 -2.01 2.96
N TYR A 482 -21.48 -2.69 4.08
CA TYR A 482 -21.54 -4.15 4.20
C TYR A 482 -22.60 -4.53 5.23
N PHE A 483 -23.54 -5.37 4.83
CA PHE A 483 -24.61 -5.83 5.71
C PHE A 483 -24.71 -7.35 5.70
N LEU A 484 -24.42 -7.97 6.85
CA LEU A 484 -24.74 -9.35 7.12
C LEU A 484 -26.10 -9.36 7.82
N GLU A 485 -27.11 -9.87 7.11
CA GLU A 485 -28.51 -9.57 7.39
C GLU A 485 -29.07 -10.20 8.66
N THR A 486 -30.08 -9.53 9.22
CA THR A 486 -30.89 -10.00 10.35
C THR A 486 -31.47 -11.38 10.09
N GLY A 487 -31.31 -12.29 11.05
CA GLY A 487 -31.86 -13.65 10.96
C GLY A 487 -31.11 -14.55 9.97
N SER A 488 -29.99 -14.05 9.40
CA SER A 488 -29.14 -14.86 8.55
C SER A 488 -28.14 -15.69 9.38
N THR A 489 -27.71 -16.82 8.83
CA THR A 489 -26.69 -17.71 9.41
C THR A 489 -25.31 -17.45 8.82
N SER A 490 -25.04 -16.21 8.39
CA SER A 490 -23.79 -15.89 7.69
C SER A 490 -22.59 -16.08 8.62
N THR A 491 -21.71 -17.03 8.29
CA THR A 491 -20.65 -17.50 9.20
C THR A 491 -19.33 -17.81 8.51
N ALA A 492 -18.22 -17.65 9.24
CA ALA A 492 -16.88 -17.96 8.75
C ALA A 492 -16.51 -17.21 7.46
N ASN A 493 -17.10 -16.03 7.23
CA ASN A 493 -16.73 -15.17 6.12
C ASN A 493 -15.52 -14.30 6.49
N GLN A 494 -14.70 -13.98 5.49
CA GLN A 494 -13.52 -13.14 5.65
C GLN A 494 -13.66 -11.88 4.80
N PHE A 495 -13.44 -10.72 5.41
CA PHE A 495 -13.36 -9.43 4.75
C PHE A 495 -11.92 -8.92 4.91
N LEU A 496 -11.22 -8.76 3.79
CA LEU A 496 -9.83 -8.33 3.75
C LEU A 496 -9.73 -7.04 2.92
N ASP A 497 -9.13 -6.00 3.49
CA ASP A 497 -8.89 -4.73 2.78
C ASP A 497 -10.18 -4.11 2.19
N CYS A 498 -11.33 -4.36 2.81
CA CYS A 498 -12.62 -3.87 2.32
C CYS A 498 -12.90 -2.46 2.83
N VAL A 499 -13.57 -1.64 2.03
CA VAL A 499 -13.81 -0.22 2.34
C VAL A 499 -15.27 0.14 2.20
N ALA A 500 -15.84 0.77 3.23
CA ALA A 500 -17.12 1.45 3.19
C ALA A 500 -16.88 2.96 3.36
N VAL A 501 -17.08 3.75 2.31
CA VAL A 501 -16.66 5.16 2.29
C VAL A 501 -17.69 6.09 1.67
N ALA A 502 -17.85 7.27 2.28
CA ALA A 502 -18.74 8.33 1.79
C ALA A 502 -20.19 7.86 1.59
N LEU A 503 -20.66 6.96 2.46
CA LEU A 503 -22.05 6.54 2.47
C LEU A 503 -22.90 7.66 3.05
N THR A 504 -24.01 8.01 2.38
CA THR A 504 -24.94 9.05 2.86
C THR A 504 -26.34 8.47 3.01
N GLY A 505 -26.93 8.63 4.19
CA GLY A 505 -28.30 8.22 4.48
C GLY A 505 -29.07 9.30 5.23
N SER A 506 -30.40 9.24 5.23
CA SER A 506 -31.25 10.07 6.09
C SER A 506 -31.77 9.33 7.33
N ALA A 507 -31.38 8.07 7.51
CA ALA A 507 -31.60 7.23 8.70
C ALA A 507 -30.26 6.63 9.19
N ALA A 508 -30.21 5.37 9.63
CA ALA A 508 -28.99 4.76 10.11
C ALA A 508 -27.97 4.56 8.97
N VAL A 509 -26.70 4.84 9.23
CA VAL A 509 -25.62 4.59 8.26
C VAL A 509 -24.54 3.73 8.91
N ASP A 510 -24.25 2.58 8.32
CA ASP A 510 -23.25 1.66 8.85
C ASP A 510 -22.21 1.37 7.78
N GLY A 511 -20.93 1.54 8.10
CA GLY A 511 -19.86 1.07 7.23
C GLY A 511 -19.93 -0.46 7.09
N PHE A 512 -19.86 -1.14 8.23
CA PHE A 512 -19.99 -2.58 8.37
C PHE A 512 -21.01 -2.89 9.47
N LEU A 513 -22.11 -3.55 9.10
CA LEU A 513 -23.14 -4.01 10.00
C LEU A 513 -23.22 -5.54 9.96
N THR A 514 -23.00 -6.18 11.11
CA THR A 514 -23.29 -7.60 11.28
C THR A 514 -24.45 -7.76 12.25
N ASP A 515 -25.57 -8.29 11.76
CA ASP A 515 -26.77 -8.42 12.58
C ASP A 515 -26.87 -9.82 13.21
N THR A 516 -27.89 -9.97 14.04
CA THR A 516 -28.24 -11.13 14.84
C THR A 516 -28.13 -12.43 14.04
N GLY A 517 -27.31 -13.36 14.54
CA GLY A 517 -27.08 -14.68 13.94
C GLY A 517 -25.82 -14.79 13.07
N CYS A 518 -25.21 -13.66 12.69
CA CYS A 518 -24.02 -13.65 11.82
C CYS A 518 -22.73 -13.83 12.64
N ASN A 519 -22.28 -15.08 12.80
CA ASN A 519 -21.25 -15.45 13.77
C ASN A 519 -19.91 -15.82 13.12
N ASN A 520 -18.81 -15.78 13.88
CA ASN A 520 -17.48 -16.23 13.46
C ASN A 520 -16.99 -15.57 12.15
N ASN A 521 -17.40 -14.34 11.85
CA ASN A 521 -16.93 -13.58 10.71
C ASN A 521 -15.68 -12.76 11.10
N VAL A 522 -14.76 -12.59 10.14
CA VAL A 522 -13.46 -11.96 10.38
C VAL A 522 -13.29 -10.77 9.44
N PHE A 523 -12.93 -9.62 10.01
CA PHE A 523 -12.66 -8.37 9.31
C PHE A 523 -11.19 -8.00 9.55
N ILE A 524 -10.41 -7.88 8.49
CA ILE A 524 -8.97 -7.61 8.55
C ILE A 524 -8.68 -6.39 7.68
N ASN A 525 -8.04 -5.38 8.25
CA ASN A 525 -7.65 -4.15 7.54
C ASN A 525 -8.82 -3.47 6.80
N CYS A 526 -10.04 -3.61 7.32
CA CYS A 526 -11.24 -3.00 6.75
C CYS A 526 -11.40 -1.56 7.23
N ARG A 527 -12.00 -0.69 6.41
CA ARG A 527 -12.08 0.75 6.67
C ARG A 527 -13.48 1.30 6.46
N ALA A 528 -14.03 1.97 7.47
CA ALA A 528 -15.28 2.72 7.41
C ALA A 528 -14.99 4.22 7.53
N LEU A 529 -15.13 4.97 6.42
CA LEU A 529 -14.59 6.32 6.30
C LEU A 529 -15.65 7.33 5.83
N VAL A 530 -15.76 8.47 6.52
CA VAL A 530 -16.54 9.63 6.04
C VAL A 530 -18.03 9.29 5.79
N ASN A 531 -18.59 8.35 6.55
CA ASN A 531 -20.01 7.99 6.42
C ASN A 531 -20.89 8.99 7.17
N THR A 532 -22.04 9.36 6.60
CA THR A 532 -22.86 10.48 7.12
C THR A 532 -24.35 10.16 7.17
N SER A 533 -24.96 10.34 8.34
CA SER A 533 -26.43 10.40 8.48
C SER A 533 -26.89 11.85 8.54
N THR A 534 -27.81 12.22 7.66
CA THR A 534 -28.31 13.60 7.54
C THR A 534 -29.61 13.86 8.34
N GLY A 535 -30.27 12.80 8.81
CA GLY A 535 -31.55 12.92 9.51
C GLY A 535 -31.43 13.27 11.00
N SER A 536 -32.56 13.66 11.60
CA SER A 536 -32.63 14.29 12.92
C SER A 536 -33.42 13.52 13.98
N GLY A 537 -33.55 12.19 13.83
CA GLY A 537 -34.23 11.31 14.77
C GLY A 537 -33.28 10.57 15.72
N THR A 538 -33.87 9.75 16.60
CA THR A 538 -33.14 8.93 17.57
C THR A 538 -32.53 7.66 16.97
N THR A 539 -32.95 7.28 15.76
CA THR A 539 -32.41 6.14 15.00
C THR A 539 -31.37 6.56 13.97
N ASN A 540 -31.11 7.87 13.84
CA ASN A 540 -30.11 8.46 12.96
C ASN A 540 -28.71 8.32 13.55
N ILE A 541 -28.22 7.10 13.57
CA ILE A 541 -26.90 6.78 14.10
C ILE A 541 -25.98 6.42 12.95
N VAL A 542 -24.73 6.84 13.04
CA VAL A 542 -23.68 6.40 12.14
C VAL A 542 -22.69 5.50 12.87
N HIS A 543 -22.52 4.28 12.37
CA HIS A 543 -21.49 3.37 12.86
C HIS A 543 -20.40 3.15 11.81
N GLY A 544 -19.15 3.10 12.23
CA GLY A 544 -18.09 2.54 11.40
C GLY A 544 -18.25 1.02 11.29
N PHE A 545 -18.22 0.35 12.44
CA PHE A 545 -18.48 -1.09 12.60
C PHE A 545 -19.52 -1.30 13.69
N ASN A 546 -20.56 -2.09 13.41
CA ASN A 546 -21.64 -2.40 14.33
C ASN A 546 -21.89 -3.90 14.35
N PHE A 547 -21.54 -4.55 15.46
CA PHE A 547 -21.74 -5.97 15.69
C PHE A 547 -22.91 -6.16 16.65
N ILE A 548 -24.04 -6.73 16.19
CA ILE A 548 -25.27 -6.85 16.97
C ILE A 548 -25.60 -8.32 17.22
N ASN A 549 -25.69 -8.73 18.50
CA ASN A 549 -26.08 -10.09 18.91
C ASN A 549 -25.28 -11.19 18.21
N ASN A 550 -23.97 -10.98 18.04
CA ASN A 550 -23.08 -11.92 17.37
C ASN A 550 -22.20 -12.69 18.36
N THR A 551 -21.76 -13.87 17.93
CA THR A 551 -20.79 -14.69 18.63
C THR A 551 -19.53 -14.86 17.80
N GLY A 552 -18.36 -14.60 18.41
CA GLY A 552 -17.07 -14.96 17.81
C GLY A 552 -16.63 -14.12 16.60
N ASN A 553 -17.27 -12.98 16.32
CA ASN A 553 -16.80 -12.08 15.26
C ASN A 553 -15.48 -11.41 15.69
N SER A 554 -14.58 -11.19 14.73
CA SER A 554 -13.27 -10.57 14.99
C SER A 554 -13.03 -9.41 14.04
N CYS A 555 -12.65 -8.27 14.60
CA CYS A 555 -12.27 -7.06 13.89
C CYS A 555 -10.80 -6.79 14.20
N ILE A 556 -9.94 -6.81 13.17
CA ILE A 556 -8.48 -6.79 13.31
C ILE A 556 -7.90 -5.73 12.39
N ASP A 557 -7.10 -4.81 12.95
CA ASP A 557 -6.44 -3.74 12.19
C ASP A 557 -7.44 -2.85 11.42
N CYS A 558 -8.67 -2.71 11.93
CA CYS A 558 -9.75 -1.98 11.26
C CYS A 558 -9.82 -0.51 11.69
N ILE A 559 -10.27 0.36 10.77
CA ILE A 559 -10.33 1.80 10.98
C ILE A 559 -11.75 2.31 10.75
N ALA A 560 -12.31 2.99 11.75
CA ALA A 560 -13.50 3.83 11.62
C ALA A 560 -13.09 5.29 11.79
N GLN A 561 -13.25 6.11 10.75
CA GLN A 561 -12.76 7.49 10.76
C GLN A 561 -13.71 8.49 10.11
N ASN A 562 -13.83 9.68 10.70
CA ASN A 562 -14.58 10.83 10.14
C ASN A 562 -16.06 10.53 9.88
N ASN A 563 -16.68 9.59 10.61
CA ASN A 563 -18.11 9.37 10.45
C ASN A 563 -18.90 10.44 11.22
N SER A 564 -20.05 10.85 10.68
CA SER A 564 -20.76 12.04 11.16
C SER A 564 -22.27 11.89 11.19
N ALA A 565 -22.87 12.27 12.31
CA ALA A 565 -24.31 12.40 12.45
C ALA A 565 -24.68 13.82 12.96
N PRO A 566 -24.51 14.85 12.11
CA PRO A 566 -24.58 16.26 12.53
C PRO A 566 -25.94 16.66 13.09
N SER A 567 -27.02 16.02 12.66
CA SER A 567 -28.39 16.37 13.06
C SER A 567 -28.99 15.40 14.07
N SER A 568 -28.27 14.34 14.44
CA SER A 568 -28.82 13.25 15.26
C SER A 568 -29.27 13.73 16.64
N THR A 569 -30.41 13.19 17.09
CA THR A 569 -30.91 13.35 18.47
C THR A 569 -30.77 12.06 19.27
N ALA A 570 -30.08 11.06 18.73
CA ALA A 570 -29.74 9.84 19.47
C ALA A 570 -28.78 10.17 20.62
N ALA A 571 -28.78 9.38 21.69
CA ALA A 571 -27.80 9.55 22.76
C ALA A 571 -26.36 9.43 22.23
N PHE A 572 -26.14 8.49 21.31
CA PHE A 572 -24.89 8.28 20.60
C PHE A 572 -25.17 8.35 19.10
N GLY A 573 -24.86 9.48 18.48
CA GLY A 573 -25.19 9.75 17.08
C GLY A 573 -24.12 9.21 16.13
N SER A 574 -22.86 9.14 16.57
CA SER A 574 -21.76 8.58 15.78
C SER A 574 -20.87 7.70 16.64
N VAL A 575 -20.67 6.45 16.22
CA VAL A 575 -19.88 5.46 16.94
C VAL A 575 -18.86 4.83 15.98
N GLY A 576 -17.58 4.84 16.35
CA GLY A 576 -16.53 4.25 15.51
C GLY A 576 -16.69 2.73 15.39
N LEU A 577 -16.56 2.04 16.52
CA LEU A 577 -16.74 0.59 16.62
C LEU A 577 -17.68 0.23 17.78
N GLU A 578 -18.71 -0.56 17.52
CA GLU A 578 -19.69 -0.98 18.51
C GLU A 578 -19.83 -2.49 18.60
N LEU A 579 -19.68 -3.01 19.82
CA LEU A 579 -20.07 -4.36 20.21
C LEU A 579 -21.39 -4.28 20.98
N ASN A 580 -22.49 -4.60 20.31
CA ASN A 580 -23.83 -4.53 20.84
C ASN A 580 -24.37 -5.92 21.20
N THR A 581 -24.39 -6.22 22.49
CA THR A 581 -24.92 -7.48 23.03
C THR A 581 -24.21 -8.70 22.43
N THR A 582 -22.90 -8.58 22.17
CA THR A 582 -22.09 -9.64 21.53
C THR A 582 -21.46 -10.59 22.55
N THR A 583 -21.20 -11.81 22.13
CA THR A 583 -20.52 -12.84 22.92
C THR A 583 -19.18 -13.20 22.31
N SER A 584 -18.10 -13.17 23.09
CA SER A 584 -16.76 -13.62 22.65
C SER A 584 -16.29 -12.98 21.33
N CYS A 585 -16.71 -11.74 21.05
CA CYS A 585 -16.24 -10.98 19.89
C CYS A 585 -14.95 -10.23 20.26
N SER A 586 -14.15 -9.90 19.25
CA SER A 586 -12.85 -9.25 19.47
C SER A 586 -12.64 -8.01 18.61
N LEU A 587 -12.09 -6.97 19.24
CA LEU A 587 -11.51 -5.81 18.57
C LEU A 587 -10.00 -5.79 18.87
N ILE A 588 -9.19 -5.93 17.85
CA ILE A 588 -7.73 -6.05 17.97
C ILE A 588 -7.08 -5.00 17.07
N ARG A 589 -6.30 -4.08 17.66
CA ARG A 589 -5.60 -3.02 16.91
C ARG A 589 -6.53 -2.16 16.04
N CYS A 590 -7.77 -1.96 16.47
CA CYS A 590 -8.72 -1.13 15.75
C CYS A 590 -8.61 0.34 16.17
N ASN A 591 -8.95 1.25 15.26
CA ASN A 591 -8.95 2.68 15.50
C ASN A 591 -10.32 3.31 15.22
N GLY A 592 -10.94 3.90 16.24
CA GLY A 592 -12.12 4.75 16.10
C GLY A 592 -11.73 6.21 16.29
N SER A 593 -11.68 7.00 15.21
CA SER A 593 -11.17 8.37 15.27
C SER A 593 -12.07 9.39 14.58
N ASP A 594 -12.04 10.65 15.04
CA ASP A 594 -12.72 11.78 14.42
C ASP A 594 -14.23 11.55 14.21
N GLN A 595 -14.88 10.85 15.15
CA GLN A 595 -16.32 10.64 15.12
C GLN A 595 -17.04 11.93 15.56
N SER A 596 -18.06 12.35 14.82
CA SER A 596 -18.68 13.67 15.03
C SER A 596 -20.21 13.61 15.06
N THR A 597 -20.78 14.50 15.88
CA THR A 597 -22.23 14.69 16.04
C THR A 597 -22.53 16.17 16.17
N GLY A 598 -23.82 16.54 16.05
CA GLY A 598 -24.29 17.86 16.48
C GLY A 598 -24.35 18.01 18.00
N GLY A 599 -24.73 19.21 18.47
CA GLY A 599 -24.77 19.54 19.91
C GLY A 599 -25.77 18.75 20.76
N SER A 600 -26.71 18.03 20.15
CA SER A 600 -27.73 17.22 20.83
C SER A 600 -27.33 15.75 21.05
N SER A 601 -26.15 15.33 20.60
CA SER A 601 -25.74 13.93 20.60
C SER A 601 -24.26 13.76 20.91
N THR A 602 -23.86 12.54 21.30
CA THR A 602 -22.50 12.21 21.70
C THR A 602 -21.81 11.36 20.64
N SER A 603 -20.56 11.68 20.31
CA SER A 603 -19.71 10.81 19.48
C SER A 603 -18.83 9.87 20.32
N VAL A 604 -18.69 8.61 19.91
CA VAL A 604 -17.96 7.58 20.65
C VAL A 604 -16.94 6.88 19.75
N GLY A 605 -15.72 6.67 20.22
CA GLY A 605 -14.69 5.95 19.44
C GLY A 605 -14.95 4.45 19.43
N VAL A 606 -15.00 3.86 20.63
CA VAL A 606 -15.30 2.43 20.82
C VAL A 606 -16.37 2.26 21.91
N ARG A 607 -17.40 1.47 21.61
CA ARG A 607 -18.50 1.19 22.53
C ARG A 607 -18.74 -0.31 22.69
N VAL A 608 -18.97 -0.72 23.93
CA VAL A 608 -19.55 -2.02 24.28
C VAL A 608 -20.88 -1.75 24.97
N SER A 609 -21.98 -1.97 24.26
CA SER A 609 -23.33 -1.67 24.75
C SER A 609 -24.05 -2.88 25.35
N GLY A 610 -23.31 -3.97 25.56
CA GLY A 610 -23.77 -5.18 26.24
C GLY A 610 -23.00 -6.43 25.80
N GLY A 611 -23.35 -7.56 26.41
CA GLY A 611 -22.83 -8.88 26.03
C GLY A 611 -21.80 -9.43 27.01
N ILE A 612 -21.11 -10.50 26.61
CA ILE A 612 -20.21 -11.26 27.51
C ILE A 612 -18.90 -11.64 26.83
N SER A 613 -17.82 -11.71 27.60
CA SER A 613 -16.54 -12.31 27.16
C SER A 613 -15.89 -11.67 25.92
N ASN A 614 -16.30 -10.47 25.54
CA ASN A 614 -15.64 -9.72 24.47
C ASN A 614 -14.20 -9.32 24.85
N VAL A 615 -13.33 -9.22 23.84
CA VAL A 615 -11.90 -8.89 24.01
C VAL A 615 -11.56 -7.63 23.23
N LEU A 616 -11.06 -6.62 23.92
CA LEU A 616 -10.57 -5.37 23.33
C LEU A 616 -9.09 -5.22 23.64
N THR A 617 -8.27 -5.38 22.60
CA THR A 617 -6.81 -5.40 22.71
C THR A 617 -6.14 -4.42 21.74
N ASP A 618 -5.23 -3.58 22.24
CA ASP A 618 -4.42 -2.66 21.43
C ASP A 618 -5.23 -1.64 20.60
N ASN A 619 -6.46 -1.29 21.03
CA ASN A 619 -7.30 -0.37 20.26
C ASN A 619 -7.02 1.09 20.57
N MET A 620 -7.36 1.97 19.62
CA MET A 620 -7.18 3.41 19.73
C MET A 620 -8.52 4.13 19.52
N ALA A 621 -8.74 5.18 20.31
CA ALA A 621 -9.86 6.08 20.16
C ALA A 621 -9.42 7.55 20.26
N THR A 622 -9.60 8.36 19.21
CA THR A 622 -9.11 9.76 19.20
C THR A 622 -10.07 10.80 18.62
N ASN A 623 -10.13 12.00 19.21
CA ASN A 623 -10.90 13.15 18.70
C ASN A 623 -12.42 12.91 18.60
N GLN A 624 -13.04 12.48 19.69
CA GLN A 624 -14.50 12.38 19.82
C GLN A 624 -14.98 12.86 21.20
N SER A 625 -16.28 12.74 21.47
CA SER A 625 -16.84 13.11 22.78
C SER A 625 -16.43 12.10 23.86
N ILE A 626 -16.52 10.81 23.56
CA ILE A 626 -16.15 9.70 24.45
C ILE A 626 -15.16 8.76 23.76
N GLY A 627 -14.02 8.47 24.39
CA GLY A 627 -13.03 7.52 23.88
C GLY A 627 -13.57 6.09 23.82
N PHE A 628 -13.66 5.47 25.00
CA PHE A 628 -14.17 4.14 25.24
C PHE A 628 -15.38 4.18 26.18
N ARG A 629 -16.43 3.44 25.84
CA ARG A 629 -17.62 3.30 26.67
C ARG A 629 -18.00 1.83 26.83
N ILE A 630 -18.23 1.40 28.06
CA ILE A 630 -18.77 0.09 28.42
C ILE A 630 -20.05 0.34 29.20
N ASP A 631 -21.20 -0.10 28.72
CA ASP A 631 -22.47 0.13 29.43
C ASP A 631 -22.60 -0.88 30.61
N PRO A 632 -22.46 -0.44 31.89
CA PRO A 632 -22.13 -1.32 33.00
C PRO A 632 -23.25 -2.28 33.43
N ASN A 633 -24.50 -2.01 33.05
CA ASN A 633 -25.66 -2.83 33.42
C ASN A 633 -25.95 -3.97 32.44
N LEU A 634 -25.21 -4.04 31.32
CA LEU A 634 -25.48 -4.97 30.21
C LEU A 634 -24.27 -5.84 29.85
N SER A 635 -23.13 -5.60 30.50
CA SER A 635 -21.80 -6.10 30.10
C SER A 635 -21.12 -6.84 31.23
N THR A 636 -20.70 -8.09 31.00
CA THR A 636 -19.96 -8.88 32.01
C THR A 636 -18.74 -9.60 31.40
N SER A 637 -17.68 -9.74 32.20
CA SER A 637 -16.50 -10.58 31.89
C SER A 637 -15.71 -10.20 30.62
N HIS A 638 -15.53 -8.91 30.34
CA HIS A 638 -14.74 -8.46 29.19
C HIS A 638 -13.23 -8.38 29.47
N GLY A 639 -12.42 -8.76 28.48
CA GLY A 639 -10.98 -8.57 28.49
C GLY A 639 -10.58 -7.23 27.87
N PHE A 640 -9.93 -6.37 28.64
CA PHE A 640 -9.46 -5.05 28.18
C PHE A 640 -7.95 -4.91 28.40
N SER A 641 -7.18 -4.79 27.32
CA SER A 641 -5.73 -4.61 27.42
C SER A 641 -5.13 -3.71 26.34
N ARG A 642 -4.17 -2.89 26.73
CA ARG A 642 -3.40 -1.93 25.92
C ARG A 642 -4.24 -0.98 25.06
N ASN A 643 -5.42 -0.55 25.52
CA ASN A 643 -6.23 0.41 24.76
C ASN A 643 -5.85 1.85 25.10
N ILE A 644 -5.92 2.75 24.11
CA ILE A 644 -5.46 4.13 24.20
C ILE A 644 -6.57 5.10 23.76
N ALA A 645 -6.93 6.04 24.63
CA ALA A 645 -7.89 7.11 24.37
C ALA A 645 -7.20 8.49 24.45
N ILE A 646 -7.24 9.31 23.40
CA ILE A 646 -6.50 10.60 23.33
C ILE A 646 -7.37 11.73 22.78
N LYS A 647 -7.25 12.95 23.32
CA LYS A 647 -7.87 14.19 22.78
C LYS A 647 -9.39 14.10 22.61
N ASN A 648 -10.08 13.59 23.63
CA ASN A 648 -11.55 13.54 23.66
C ASN A 648 -12.08 14.71 24.49
N LEU A 649 -13.32 15.17 24.23
CA LEU A 649 -13.84 16.46 24.72
C LEU A 649 -13.67 16.71 26.23
N THR A 650 -13.60 15.67 27.09
CA THR A 650 -13.19 15.83 28.49
C THR A 650 -12.34 14.66 29.00
N GLN A 651 -11.46 14.92 30.00
CA GLN A 651 -10.65 13.89 30.67
C GLN A 651 -11.49 12.75 31.28
N PHE A 652 -12.68 13.07 31.80
CA PHE A 652 -13.58 12.10 32.44
C PHE A 652 -14.40 11.28 31.43
N SER A 653 -14.38 11.66 30.14
CA SER A 653 -15.08 10.98 29.06
C SER A 653 -14.20 9.98 28.30
N GLN A 654 -13.02 9.64 28.82
CA GLN A 654 -12.07 8.77 28.12
C GLN A 654 -12.43 7.28 28.27
N PHE A 655 -12.79 6.85 29.49
CA PHE A 655 -13.26 5.50 29.80
C PHE A 655 -14.48 5.59 30.72
N ILE A 656 -15.66 5.22 30.22
CA ILE A 656 -16.92 5.26 30.97
C ILE A 656 -17.47 3.84 31.13
N GLY A 657 -17.63 3.37 32.37
CA GLY A 657 -18.17 2.04 32.73
C GLY A 657 -17.16 0.88 32.67
N GLY A 658 -17.45 -0.23 33.35
CA GLY A 658 -16.45 -1.08 34.01
C GLY A 658 -15.70 -2.17 33.22
N SER A 659 -14.48 -2.47 33.68
CA SER A 659 -14.09 -3.75 34.29
C SER A 659 -13.18 -3.43 35.50
N THR A 660 -12.79 -4.41 36.33
CA THR A 660 -12.10 -4.25 37.64
C THR A 660 -10.73 -3.55 37.62
N GLN A 661 -10.29 -3.01 36.49
CA GLN A 661 -9.08 -2.21 36.35
C GLN A 661 -9.46 -0.78 35.94
N ALA A 662 -9.61 0.11 36.93
CA ALA A 662 -9.75 1.54 36.67
C ALA A 662 -8.53 2.05 35.90
N ALA A 663 -8.75 2.80 34.81
CA ALA A 663 -7.66 3.44 34.08
C ALA A 663 -7.00 4.49 34.99
N ALA A 664 -5.67 4.44 35.10
CA ALA A 664 -4.91 5.45 35.84
C ALA A 664 -4.98 6.79 35.08
N ASN A 665 -5.40 7.83 35.79
CA ASN A 665 -5.54 9.18 35.26
C ASN A 665 -4.14 9.83 35.14
N ILE A 666 -3.83 10.51 34.03
CA ILE A 666 -2.50 11.10 33.81
C ILE A 666 -2.14 12.20 34.83
N ALA A 667 -3.13 12.74 35.56
CA ALA A 667 -2.91 13.68 36.65
C ALA A 667 -2.25 13.04 37.90
N GLU A 668 -2.17 11.71 38.01
CA GLU A 668 -1.60 10.98 39.16
C GLU A 668 -0.27 10.26 38.84
N ILE A 669 0.44 10.65 37.78
CA ILE A 669 1.71 10.01 37.36
C ILE A 669 2.91 10.70 38.01
N ASN A 670 3.03 10.64 39.34
CA ASN A 670 4.26 11.09 40.00
C ASN A 670 4.69 10.25 41.22
N GLY A 671 4.21 9.01 41.35
CA GLY A 671 4.71 8.12 42.39
C GLY A 671 4.49 6.64 42.08
N SER A 672 5.58 5.90 41.90
CA SER A 672 5.65 4.44 41.89
C SER A 672 5.00 3.71 40.70
N LEU A 673 5.77 3.56 39.62
CA LEU A 673 5.42 2.75 38.44
C LEU A 673 5.94 1.31 38.60
N THR A 674 5.05 0.31 38.72
CA THR A 674 5.40 -1.11 38.59
C THR A 674 4.55 -1.80 37.50
N SER A 675 5.13 -1.94 36.29
CA SER A 675 4.87 -2.94 35.21
C SER A 675 3.44 -3.20 34.67
N PRO A 676 3.31 -3.50 33.35
CA PRO A 676 2.97 -2.55 32.29
C PRO A 676 1.46 -2.20 32.26
N TRP A 677 1.15 -0.97 31.86
CA TRP A 677 -0.20 -0.40 31.79
C TRP A 677 -1.19 -1.26 31.00
N SER A 678 -2.41 -1.43 31.54
CA SER A 678 -3.50 -2.12 30.84
C SER A 678 -4.33 -1.19 29.95
N ASN A 679 -4.51 0.11 30.24
CA ASN A 679 -5.18 1.08 29.34
C ASN A 679 -4.69 2.51 29.66
N VAL A 680 -4.64 3.41 28.66
CA VAL A 680 -4.12 4.78 28.80
C VAL A 680 -5.12 5.82 28.30
N ALA A 681 -5.34 6.88 29.08
CA ALA A 681 -6.18 8.03 28.73
C ALA A 681 -5.37 9.33 28.75
N ILE A 682 -5.36 10.09 27.65
CA ILE A 682 -4.73 11.42 27.56
C ILE A 682 -5.78 12.47 27.21
N GLY A 683 -6.03 13.38 28.16
CA GLY A 683 -6.96 14.50 28.02
C GLY A 683 -6.53 15.51 26.97
#